data_AF-A0A516KKJ1-F1
#
_entry.id   AF-A0A516KKJ1-F1
#
_cell.length_a   1.000
_cell.length_b   1.000
_cell.length_c   1.000
_cell.angle_alpha   90.00
_cell.angle_beta   90.00
_cell.angle_gamma   90.00
#
_symmetry.space_group_name_H-M   'P 1'
#
loop_
_entity.id
_entity.type
_entity.pdbx_description
1 polymer ?
#
loop_
_entity_poly.entity_id
_entity_poly.type
_entity_poly.pdbx_seq_one_letter_code
_entity_poly.pdbx_strand_id
1 'polypeptide(L)'
;MKKWTSILLIFALVFSNILAATPLSVSAAEQSNSITVAEALATPQGTDVTMTGYIVAGFNGQYAVEVADSTDATETIVVKLESEQRSEFSPVNNPSALHQQIVVTGTRDVYSNRESIEYVSSISFVSEPNPDDPNDGDTLTIAQARNVAAGETVTVEGMVTANGTKTFIQDDTAGINLYSPADSTPFSVGDFVKVTGEREDYNGLQEISNYTVEVLSSNQSVTPQTVTIDQVNEKVEGELIRLENVTIGPINTNGNTFIEDDNGNSIAIYQIPALEHISAGNIVNVTAIGTEFKGTYQLHVEQADDVEFVSEGSDDNGDPNTYEATVTSVVDGDTIHFEPAIFGSDTVRYVNIDTPETYHLNSYDSSLINTDPDHAQKYHGEQAKEHLKSLLQPGDEITLKVGEEITDAYGRVLAQVIRKSDGLNTNLEMVKQGFASTYFIWPVGDMETYNKFQSAVKEAKDNKRGIWSDTNTDVLELPFVFRARDEGDGLSRYVGNSDTKLYYEPANWAEVPVEKRIFFSEEEAIANGYTPAFERDSKIADARYAPVGSSVSISGVVTHISGDNYYIQDDTAGIVVRSSNLDAKVGDKILANGVTSEYYGMLQVVTEDVKVTEAGVGGPSPSYIKATDLGESTEGTLVAIENVSVNSVDSNHNYTATDGNGNTFVIDSDQDLVQTGKTYDTIIGVVDYNFNTFKLVPRSSEDVIEDIPVSTIEEARTAELDTKVQIEGIVTAISGQNYYVQDETAGIVVRVEEPGFTAQVGDKIRAKARTEEYFGLLEIIPTLHNVSIIEAGVGVPEPKLITSADMNEALEGQLVVIKNVTVDSADEHGNYQATDSDGSLVIDNDERFIQTGTTYEQIIGVLDYNYDEYKIMPRSMEDVTVKQAEPELSSIADARNRDQGTRVKVEGILTAKFDDMTYIQDDTAGIALYGTEVDAHVGDKVKVVGTTKEYYGLSELVDYEVKVIESEVGIPTAKNITSADVGESLEGQLVTLSMVTIDGNAEHGEYFASDKTGEFIVDNNSFVEVGKTYESITGILTYDFGSYKLVPRTGEDVVLYTPSPEEVLIDTLLAGDSTKSKEVASGFIRLVENGTLANKEVANLIEQTLYENSYQDFFTTIKIKRIALQIRILLEIVERDFHFSTIEKIVNYQAEKRFTRIIERDIYDILVSGNLKKAK
;
A
#
# COMPACT_ATOMS: atom_id res chain seq x y z
N MET A 1 -9.52 37.77 48.78
CA MET A 1 -8.19 37.28 49.21
C MET A 1 -7.27 37.48 48.01
N LYS A 2 -6.53 38.60 47.92
CA LYS A 2 -5.12 38.77 48.35
C LYS A 2 -4.29 37.53 47.93
N LYS A 3 -3.21 37.58 47.12
CA LYS A 3 -2.19 38.63 46.84
C LYS A 3 -1.08 37.85 46.05
N TRP A 4 -0.61 38.19 44.84
CA TRP A 4 0.48 39.12 44.47
C TRP A 4 0.81 38.86 42.97
N THR A 5 0.86 39.79 41.99
CA THR A 5 1.68 41.02 41.76
C THR A 5 3.19 40.78 41.94
N SER A 6 4.15 41.20 41.13
CA SER A 6 4.29 42.02 39.91
C SER A 6 5.82 42.16 39.71
N ILE A 7 6.29 42.57 38.53
CA ILE A 7 7.27 43.66 38.25
C ILE A 7 7.57 43.58 36.73
N LEU A 8 7.16 44.46 35.80
CA LEU A 8 7.14 45.93 35.63
C LEU A 8 8.48 46.60 35.22
N LEU A 9 8.46 47.19 34.00
CA LEU A 9 8.97 48.53 33.59
C LEU A 9 10.48 48.65 33.24
N ILE A 10 10.97 49.48 32.30
CA ILE A 10 10.44 50.61 31.50
C ILE A 10 11.50 51.03 30.43
N PHE A 11 11.02 51.43 29.24
CA PHE A 11 11.43 52.52 28.32
C PHE A 11 12.89 52.79 27.85
N ALA A 12 12.93 53.10 26.55
CA ALA A 12 13.47 54.31 25.89
C ALA A 12 14.79 54.23 25.09
N LEU A 13 14.59 54.20 23.76
CA LEU A 13 15.04 55.19 22.76
C LEU A 13 16.53 55.27 22.32
N VAL A 14 16.63 55.21 20.99
CA VAL A 14 17.52 55.87 20.00
C VAL A 14 18.78 55.17 19.46
N PHE A 15 18.83 55.21 18.12
CA PHE A 15 19.97 55.30 17.17
C PHE A 15 20.42 54.04 16.40
N SER A 16 19.81 53.92 15.22
CA SER A 16 20.42 53.92 13.87
C SER A 16 21.12 52.70 13.26
N ASN A 17 20.56 52.36 12.09
CA ASN A 17 21.15 51.97 10.81
C ASN A 17 21.98 50.67 10.75
N ILE A 18 21.48 49.70 9.95
CA ILE A 18 22.10 49.25 8.69
C ILE A 18 21.08 48.42 7.89
N LEU A 19 21.09 48.64 6.57
CA LEU A 19 20.42 47.88 5.50
C LEU A 19 20.81 46.39 5.49
N ALA A 20 19.84 45.51 5.21
CA ALA A 20 19.96 44.33 4.34
C ALA A 20 18.52 43.84 4.06
N ALA A 21 17.96 44.08 2.87
CA ALA A 21 18.00 43.14 1.75
C ALA A 21 17.45 41.75 2.15
N THR A 22 16.13 41.60 2.12
CA THR A 22 15.46 40.30 2.06
C THR A 22 15.55 39.79 0.62
N PRO A 23 16.19 38.65 0.33
CA PRO A 23 16.15 38.06 -1.00
C PRO A 23 14.76 37.49 -1.28
N LEU A 24 14.40 37.58 -2.57
CA LEU A 24 13.20 37.04 -3.18
C LEU A 24 13.07 35.52 -2.90
N SER A 25 11.91 35.11 -2.45
CA SER A 25 11.41 33.74 -2.59
C SER A 25 11.05 33.51 -4.05
N VAL A 26 11.80 32.61 -4.69
CA VAL A 26 11.50 32.09 -6.04
C VAL A 26 10.33 31.12 -5.91
N SER A 27 9.30 31.37 -6.72
CA SER A 27 8.12 30.52 -6.92
C SER A 27 8.49 29.24 -7.68
N ALA A 28 7.71 28.20 -7.39
CA ALA A 28 7.75 26.82 -7.88
C ALA A 28 8.11 26.65 -9.36
N ALA A 29 8.85 25.57 -9.62
CA ALA A 29 9.27 25.11 -10.93
C ALA A 29 8.07 24.64 -11.77
N GLU A 30 8.05 25.05 -13.03
CA GLU A 30 7.24 24.48 -14.10
C GLU A 30 7.57 22.98 -14.27
N GLN A 31 6.53 22.16 -14.39
CA GLN A 31 6.64 20.75 -14.75
C GLN A 31 7.09 20.66 -16.23
N SER A 32 8.40 20.56 -16.46
CA SER A 32 8.97 20.38 -17.79
C SER A 32 8.69 18.96 -18.29
N ASN A 33 8.15 18.79 -19.51
CA ASN A 33 8.12 17.50 -20.22
C ASN A 33 9.56 16.95 -20.35
N SER A 34 9.97 16.08 -19.44
CA SER A 34 11.24 15.37 -19.50
C SER A 34 11.10 14.06 -20.28
N ILE A 35 12.18 13.62 -20.92
CA ILE A 35 12.25 12.35 -21.66
C ILE A 35 13.10 11.32 -20.90
N THR A 36 12.96 10.05 -21.24
CA THR A 36 13.75 8.96 -20.66
C THR A 36 15.22 8.97 -21.14
N VAL A 37 16.09 8.19 -20.51
CA VAL A 37 17.50 8.05 -20.93
C VAL A 37 17.58 7.42 -22.31
N ALA A 38 16.75 6.40 -22.58
CA ALA A 38 16.62 5.75 -23.88
C ALA A 38 16.24 6.74 -24.99
N GLU A 39 15.24 7.59 -24.74
CA GLU A 39 14.80 8.61 -25.69
C GLU A 39 15.84 9.70 -25.88
N ALA A 40 16.53 10.13 -24.82
CA ALA A 40 17.64 11.07 -24.91
C ALA A 40 18.78 10.50 -25.77
N LEU A 41 19.13 9.22 -25.60
CA LEU A 41 20.14 8.53 -26.43
C LEU A 41 19.73 8.44 -27.91
N ALA A 42 18.43 8.36 -28.21
CA ALA A 42 17.90 8.34 -29.57
C ALA A 42 17.94 9.71 -30.28
N THR A 43 18.15 10.81 -29.55
CA THR A 43 18.28 12.16 -30.15
C THR A 43 19.69 12.43 -30.71
N PRO A 44 19.83 13.23 -31.80
CA PRO A 44 21.14 13.56 -32.35
C PRO A 44 22.03 14.36 -31.37
N GLN A 45 23.36 14.15 -31.41
CA GLN A 45 24.31 15.00 -30.69
C GLN A 45 24.17 16.48 -31.10
N GLY A 46 24.28 17.37 -30.12
CA GLY A 46 24.03 18.81 -30.25
C GLY A 46 22.59 19.24 -29.99
N THR A 47 21.70 18.31 -29.59
CA THR A 47 20.30 18.60 -29.24
C THR A 47 20.18 18.90 -27.74
N ASP A 48 19.47 19.97 -27.39
CA ASP A 48 19.11 20.25 -25.99
C ASP A 48 17.96 19.33 -25.57
N VAL A 49 18.13 18.64 -24.44
CA VAL A 49 17.15 17.70 -23.89
C VAL A 49 16.97 17.96 -22.39
N THR A 50 15.75 17.76 -21.91
CA THR A 50 15.44 17.61 -20.48
C THR A 50 15.13 16.15 -20.24
N MET A 51 15.94 15.47 -19.43
CA MET A 51 15.92 14.03 -19.25
C MET A 51 15.75 13.68 -17.77
N THR A 52 15.04 12.59 -17.49
CA THR A 52 14.93 12.01 -16.14
C THR A 52 15.66 10.67 -16.07
N GLY A 53 16.31 10.37 -14.94
CA GLY A 53 16.92 9.06 -14.67
C GLY A 53 17.58 8.96 -13.28
N TYR A 54 18.07 7.78 -12.91
CA TYR A 54 18.65 7.51 -11.58
C TYR A 54 20.17 7.56 -11.58
N ILE A 55 20.78 8.24 -10.60
CA ILE A 55 22.25 8.23 -10.45
C ILE A 55 22.70 6.85 -9.97
N VAL A 56 23.43 6.10 -10.80
CA VAL A 56 23.89 4.74 -10.46
C VAL A 56 25.37 4.66 -10.11
N ALA A 57 26.17 5.65 -10.52
CA ALA A 57 27.57 5.74 -10.15
C ALA A 57 28.15 7.14 -10.33
N GLY A 58 29.26 7.43 -9.66
CA GLY A 58 30.13 8.55 -10.03
C GLY A 58 30.98 8.20 -11.24
N PHE A 59 31.14 9.14 -12.18
CA PHE A 59 31.92 8.94 -13.40
C PHE A 59 33.03 9.99 -13.53
N ASN A 60 34.24 9.55 -13.91
CA ASN A 60 35.41 10.41 -14.02
C ASN A 60 35.69 11.22 -12.73
N GLY A 61 35.65 10.58 -11.55
CA GLY A 61 35.83 11.23 -10.26
C GLY A 61 34.60 12.04 -9.85
N GLN A 62 34.80 13.27 -9.36
CA GLN A 62 33.71 14.17 -8.93
C GLN A 62 33.04 14.95 -10.08
N TYR A 63 33.41 14.68 -11.33
CA TYR A 63 33.15 15.58 -12.47
C TYR A 63 31.93 15.17 -13.31
N ALA A 64 31.41 13.96 -13.12
CA ALA A 64 30.23 13.47 -13.82
C ALA A 64 29.56 12.35 -13.03
N VAL A 65 28.34 12.01 -13.42
CA VAL A 65 27.59 10.86 -12.92
C VAL A 65 27.16 9.97 -14.07
N GLU A 66 27.03 8.68 -13.79
CA GLU A 66 26.35 7.74 -14.67
C GLU A 66 24.88 7.66 -14.24
N VAL A 67 23.99 7.86 -15.20
CA VAL A 67 22.54 7.93 -14.99
C VAL A 67 21.88 6.81 -15.77
N ALA A 68 21.12 5.95 -15.09
CA ALA A 68 20.38 4.86 -15.69
C ALA A 68 18.95 5.26 -16.03
N ASP A 69 18.39 4.62 -17.05
CA ASP A 69 16.98 4.76 -17.40
C ASP A 69 16.07 4.28 -16.26
N SER A 70 14.89 4.88 -16.14
CA SER A 70 13.90 4.51 -15.14
C SER A 70 13.17 3.19 -15.45
N THR A 71 13.25 2.70 -16.69
CA THR A 71 12.57 1.46 -17.14
C THR A 71 13.54 0.34 -17.53
N ASP A 72 14.82 0.65 -17.77
CA ASP A 72 15.88 -0.33 -18.05
C ASP A 72 17.23 0.15 -17.47
N ALA A 73 17.62 -0.41 -16.32
CA ALA A 73 18.85 -0.04 -15.63
C ALA A 73 20.13 -0.34 -16.42
N THR A 74 20.06 -1.12 -17.51
CA THR A 74 21.20 -1.43 -18.37
C THR A 74 21.49 -0.33 -19.41
N GLU A 75 20.52 0.53 -19.71
CA GLU A 75 20.71 1.71 -20.54
C GLU A 75 21.17 2.89 -19.68
N THR A 76 22.42 3.33 -19.88
CA THR A 76 23.01 4.42 -19.10
C THR A 76 23.62 5.51 -19.97
N ILE A 77 23.51 6.75 -19.49
CA ILE A 77 24.11 7.95 -20.09
C ILE A 77 24.93 8.71 -19.05
N VAL A 78 26.00 9.37 -19.48
CA VAL A 78 26.85 10.14 -18.58
C VAL A 78 26.34 11.58 -18.48
N VAL A 79 26.17 12.14 -17.29
CA VAL A 79 25.85 13.56 -17.08
C VAL A 79 27.08 14.27 -16.52
N LYS A 80 27.62 15.23 -17.27
CA LYS A 80 28.80 16.00 -16.86
C LYS A 80 28.40 17.15 -15.94
N LEU A 81 28.91 17.13 -14.71
CA LEU A 81 28.55 18.11 -13.68
C LEU A 81 29.40 19.39 -13.77
N GLU A 82 28.70 20.53 -13.82
CA GLU A 82 29.30 21.84 -13.65
C GLU A 82 29.80 22.05 -12.22
N SER A 83 30.75 22.97 -12.02
CA SER A 83 31.48 23.07 -10.76
C SER A 83 30.60 23.28 -9.52
N GLU A 84 29.48 23.99 -9.67
CA GLU A 84 28.49 24.22 -8.61
C GLU A 84 27.63 23.00 -8.27
N GLN A 85 27.45 22.06 -9.21
CA GLN A 85 26.58 20.89 -9.04
C GLN A 85 27.29 19.74 -8.30
N ARG A 86 28.63 19.75 -8.27
CA ARG A 86 29.43 18.61 -7.79
C ARG A 86 29.33 18.37 -6.30
N SER A 87 29.03 19.37 -5.48
CA SER A 87 28.87 19.14 -4.04
C SER A 87 27.59 18.38 -3.71
N GLU A 88 26.60 18.44 -4.61
CA GLU A 88 25.25 17.93 -4.37
C GLU A 88 24.98 16.65 -5.15
N PHE A 89 25.34 16.58 -6.43
CA PHE A 89 24.95 15.48 -7.31
C PHE A 89 26.05 14.43 -7.54
N SER A 90 27.31 14.70 -7.19
CA SER A 90 28.39 13.73 -7.39
C SER A 90 28.47 12.75 -6.22
N PRO A 91 28.31 11.42 -6.43
CA PRO A 91 28.45 10.41 -5.36
C PRO A 91 29.80 10.43 -4.64
N VAL A 92 30.85 10.95 -5.29
CA VAL A 92 32.18 11.14 -4.67
C VAL A 92 32.18 12.20 -3.56
N ASN A 93 31.33 13.22 -3.66
CA ASN A 93 31.27 14.34 -2.72
C ASN A 93 30.02 14.29 -1.84
N ASN A 94 28.93 13.74 -2.38
CA ASN A 94 27.68 13.48 -1.69
C ASN A 94 27.26 12.04 -1.93
N PRO A 95 27.65 11.09 -1.06
CA PRO A 95 27.27 9.68 -1.20
C PRO A 95 25.74 9.46 -1.26
N SER A 96 24.93 10.32 -0.65
CA SER A 96 23.47 10.21 -0.67
C SER A 96 22.83 10.61 -2.00
N ALA A 97 23.61 11.15 -2.95
CA ALA A 97 23.13 11.38 -4.31
C ALA A 97 23.02 10.08 -5.13
N LEU A 98 23.64 9.00 -4.66
CA LEU A 98 23.54 7.69 -5.29
C LEU A 98 22.11 7.16 -5.15
N HIS A 99 21.59 6.57 -6.23
CA HIS A 99 20.23 6.05 -6.39
C HIS A 99 19.10 7.09 -6.37
N GLN A 100 19.43 8.37 -6.24
CA GLN A 100 18.45 9.45 -6.34
C GLN A 100 18.06 9.70 -7.80
N GLN A 101 16.76 9.93 -8.03
CA GLN A 101 16.27 10.33 -9.35
C GLN A 101 16.54 11.81 -9.58
N ILE A 102 17.03 12.14 -10.76
CA ILE A 102 17.29 13.52 -11.17
C ILE A 102 16.52 13.86 -12.44
N VAL A 103 16.12 15.12 -12.53
CA VAL A 103 15.77 15.76 -13.81
C VAL A 103 16.94 16.65 -14.19
N VAL A 104 17.44 16.46 -15.40
CA VAL A 104 18.60 17.19 -15.93
C VAL A 104 18.29 17.79 -17.29
N THR A 105 18.56 19.08 -17.45
CA THR A 105 18.53 19.76 -18.75
C THR A 105 19.94 20.07 -19.21
N GLY A 106 20.27 19.70 -20.44
CA GLY A 106 21.56 19.98 -21.07
C GLY A 106 21.60 19.52 -22.53
N THR A 107 22.77 19.58 -23.15
CA THR A 107 22.95 19.25 -24.57
C THR A 107 23.55 17.86 -24.74
N ARG A 108 23.00 17.04 -25.66
CA ARG A 108 23.58 15.74 -26.03
C ARG A 108 24.98 15.89 -26.62
N ASP A 109 25.96 15.15 -26.10
CA ASP A 109 27.35 15.17 -26.55
C ASP A 109 28.07 13.84 -26.20
N VAL A 110 29.41 13.83 -26.25
CA VAL A 110 30.28 12.72 -25.82
C VAL A 110 31.31 13.20 -24.79
N TYR A 111 31.16 12.75 -23.54
CA TYR A 111 32.10 13.03 -22.45
C TYR A 111 32.97 11.82 -22.15
N SER A 112 34.31 12.00 -22.18
CA SER A 112 35.29 10.94 -21.89
C SER A 112 35.08 9.64 -22.69
N ASN A 113 34.68 9.78 -23.97
CA ASN A 113 34.35 8.69 -24.90
C ASN A 113 33.07 7.89 -24.56
N ARG A 114 32.14 8.47 -23.80
CA ARG A 114 30.80 7.92 -23.57
C ARG A 114 29.72 8.91 -23.98
N GLU A 115 28.58 8.40 -24.45
CA GLU A 115 27.39 9.22 -24.71
C GLU A 115 26.97 9.97 -23.44
N SER A 116 26.71 11.27 -23.57
CA SER A 116 26.50 12.14 -22.42
C SER A 116 25.50 13.28 -22.61
N ILE A 117 25.07 13.85 -21.50
CA ILE A 117 24.56 15.22 -21.41
C ILE A 117 25.71 16.12 -20.95
N GLU A 118 26.16 17.03 -21.82
CA GLU A 118 27.12 18.09 -21.49
C GLU A 118 26.43 19.46 -21.49
N TYR A 119 27.10 20.49 -20.95
CA TYR A 119 26.53 21.85 -20.82
C TYR A 119 25.24 21.87 -20.00
N VAL A 120 25.24 21.17 -18.86
CA VAL A 120 24.07 21.03 -17.98
C VAL A 120 23.62 22.40 -17.47
N SER A 121 22.46 22.86 -17.96
CA SER A 121 21.87 24.15 -17.61
C SER A 121 21.00 24.08 -16.36
N SER A 122 20.41 22.92 -16.08
CA SER A 122 19.73 22.63 -14.81
C SER A 122 19.88 21.16 -14.43
N ILE A 123 19.99 20.90 -13.14
CA ILE A 123 19.91 19.57 -12.55
C ILE A 123 19.28 19.73 -11.17
N SER A 124 18.29 18.90 -10.88
CA SER A 124 17.64 18.85 -9.57
C SER A 124 17.29 17.41 -9.26
N PHE A 125 17.30 17.04 -7.98
CA PHE A 125 16.59 15.85 -7.56
C PHE A 125 15.10 16.03 -7.86
N VAL A 126 14.45 14.95 -8.25
CA VAL A 126 12.99 14.91 -8.22
C VAL A 126 12.63 14.91 -6.73
N SER A 127 12.20 16.06 -6.20
CA SER A 127 12.00 16.22 -4.76
C SER A 127 10.74 15.50 -4.28
N GLU A 128 10.87 14.78 -3.18
CA GLU A 128 9.78 14.35 -2.30
C GLU A 128 8.88 15.52 -1.84
N PRO A 129 7.64 15.23 -1.40
CA PRO A 129 6.63 16.25 -1.09
C PRO A 129 7.05 17.21 0.03
N ASN A 130 6.49 18.42 -0.06
CA ASN A 130 6.62 19.49 0.91
C ASN A 130 5.85 19.13 2.21
N PRO A 131 6.49 19.08 3.40
CA PRO A 131 5.85 18.65 4.66
C PRO A 131 4.83 19.65 5.26
N ASP A 132 4.32 20.59 4.46
CA ASP A 132 3.29 21.57 4.84
C ASP A 132 2.08 21.59 3.87
N ASP A 133 1.94 20.58 2.98
CA ASP A 133 0.75 20.42 2.12
C ASP A 133 -0.08 19.18 2.51
N PRO A 134 -1.25 19.34 3.14
CA PRO A 134 -2.01 18.22 3.72
C PRO A 134 -2.84 17.43 2.68
N ASN A 135 -2.38 17.33 1.43
CA ASN A 135 -3.12 16.72 0.32
C ASN A 135 -2.28 15.81 -0.60
N ASP A 136 -1.10 15.34 -0.16
CA ASP A 136 -0.34 14.31 -0.88
C ASP A 136 -0.24 13.01 -0.05
N GLY A 137 -0.31 11.85 -0.70
CA GLY A 137 -0.43 10.53 -0.08
C GLY A 137 0.89 10.02 0.51
N ASP A 138 1.34 10.64 1.61
CA ASP A 138 2.69 10.50 2.16
C ASP A 138 3.14 9.05 2.43
N THR A 139 4.19 8.65 1.70
CA THR A 139 5.02 7.49 2.06
C THR A 139 5.87 7.87 3.26
N LEU A 140 5.77 7.10 4.35
CA LEU A 140 6.52 7.26 5.59
C LEU A 140 7.87 6.56 5.51
N THR A 141 8.86 7.04 6.24
CA THR A 141 10.02 6.20 6.56
C THR A 141 9.58 5.06 7.50
N ILE A 142 10.29 3.94 7.49
CA ILE A 142 9.92 2.80 8.34
C ILE A 142 9.98 3.20 9.82
N ALA A 143 10.94 4.03 10.23
CA ALA A 143 10.97 4.57 11.59
C ALA A 143 9.73 5.42 11.94
N GLN A 144 9.17 6.16 10.99
CA GLN A 144 7.93 6.91 11.21
C GLN A 144 6.72 5.98 11.28
N ALA A 145 6.64 5.00 10.38
CA ALA A 145 5.57 3.99 10.37
C ALA A 145 5.51 3.19 11.67
N ARG A 146 6.65 2.82 12.25
CA ARG A 146 6.75 2.20 13.59
C ARG A 146 6.12 3.02 14.72
N ASN A 147 6.08 4.34 14.57
CA ASN A 147 5.47 5.26 15.54
C ASN A 147 3.98 5.55 15.27
N VAL A 148 3.40 5.03 14.19
CA VAL A 148 1.98 5.10 13.91
C VAL A 148 1.22 4.17 14.86
N ALA A 149 -0.03 4.52 15.20
CA ALA A 149 -0.87 3.70 16.06
C ALA A 149 -1.24 2.37 15.39
N ALA A 150 -1.40 1.31 16.17
CA ALA A 150 -1.84 0.01 15.64
C ALA A 150 -3.24 0.11 15.01
N GLY A 151 -3.44 -0.58 13.89
CA GLY A 151 -4.65 -0.56 13.05
C GLY A 151 -4.74 0.60 12.06
N GLU A 152 -3.79 1.54 12.05
CA GLU A 152 -3.76 2.61 11.06
C GLU A 152 -2.96 2.18 9.82
N THR A 153 -3.41 2.62 8.65
CA THR A 153 -2.71 2.34 7.39
C THR A 153 -1.45 3.19 7.26
N VAL A 154 -0.34 2.54 6.93
CA VAL A 154 0.95 3.17 6.63
C VAL A 154 1.39 2.76 5.23
N THR A 155 2.05 3.68 4.52
CA THR A 155 2.77 3.38 3.27
C THR A 155 4.25 3.58 3.53
N VAL A 156 5.09 2.61 3.23
CA VAL A 156 6.57 2.66 3.40
C VAL A 156 7.26 2.12 2.17
N GLU A 157 8.51 2.52 1.96
CA GLU A 157 9.41 1.93 0.96
C GLU A 157 10.62 1.32 1.67
N GLY A 158 11.06 0.15 1.22
CA GLY A 158 12.15 -0.57 1.88
C GLY A 158 12.71 -1.74 1.06
N MET A 159 13.93 -2.14 1.40
CA MET A 159 14.61 -3.29 0.85
C MET A 159 14.18 -4.56 1.56
N VAL A 160 13.78 -5.60 0.83
CA VAL A 160 13.51 -6.93 1.38
C VAL A 160 14.82 -7.57 1.82
N THR A 161 14.96 -7.86 3.11
CA THR A 161 16.20 -8.37 3.70
C THR A 161 16.11 -9.81 4.18
N ALA A 162 14.90 -10.31 4.41
CA ALA A 162 14.61 -11.72 4.64
C ALA A 162 13.24 -12.05 4.03
N ASN A 163 13.11 -13.23 3.43
CA ASN A 163 11.86 -13.71 2.86
C ASN A 163 11.81 -15.25 2.90
N GLY A 164 11.40 -15.78 4.05
CA GLY A 164 11.10 -17.21 4.21
C GLY A 164 10.04 -17.40 5.28
N THR A 165 10.40 -17.94 6.45
CA THR A 165 9.39 -18.13 7.53
C THR A 165 8.80 -16.82 8.05
N LYS A 166 9.54 -15.71 7.89
CA LYS A 166 9.10 -14.34 8.10
C LYS A 166 9.66 -13.47 6.98
N THR A 167 9.03 -12.31 6.76
CA THR A 167 9.43 -11.36 5.73
C THR A 167 9.78 -10.03 6.37
N PHE A 168 10.96 -9.49 6.07
CA PHE A 168 11.40 -8.20 6.62
C PHE A 168 11.80 -7.25 5.51
N ILE A 169 11.42 -5.98 5.67
CA ILE A 169 11.91 -4.87 4.87
C ILE A 169 12.63 -3.88 5.76
N GLN A 170 13.63 -3.18 5.20
CA GLN A 170 14.32 -2.11 5.90
C GLN A 170 14.66 -0.94 4.97
N ASP A 171 14.72 0.26 5.53
CA ASP A 171 15.23 1.47 4.89
C ASP A 171 16.45 1.99 5.67
N ASP A 172 16.93 3.20 5.35
CA ASP A 172 18.04 3.82 6.08
C ASP A 172 17.69 4.22 7.53
N THR A 173 16.43 4.09 7.94
CA THR A 173 15.88 4.58 9.20
C THR A 173 15.51 3.48 10.20
N ALA A 174 14.96 2.36 9.73
CA ALA A 174 14.59 1.19 10.54
C ALA A 174 14.23 -0.04 9.66
N GLY A 175 14.06 -1.19 10.30
CA GLY A 175 13.39 -2.37 9.71
C GLY A 175 11.99 -2.62 10.29
N ILE A 176 11.16 -3.38 9.56
CA ILE A 176 9.82 -3.79 9.98
C ILE A 176 9.43 -5.15 9.36
N ASN A 177 8.66 -5.95 10.11
CA ASN A 177 8.13 -7.22 9.63
C ASN A 177 6.95 -6.99 8.67
N LEU A 178 6.85 -7.78 7.61
CA LEU A 178 5.68 -7.85 6.75
C LEU A 178 4.93 -9.14 7.05
N TYR A 179 3.85 -9.03 7.83
CA TYR A 179 3.05 -10.19 8.20
C TYR A 179 2.07 -10.54 7.09
N SER A 180 2.24 -11.74 6.52
CA SER A 180 1.30 -12.32 5.56
C SER A 180 0.95 -13.75 6.00
N PRO A 181 -0.35 -14.13 6.01
CA PRO A 181 -0.76 -15.51 6.23
C PRO A 181 -0.49 -16.42 5.03
N ALA A 182 -0.04 -15.88 3.89
CA ALA A 182 0.25 -16.64 2.69
C ALA A 182 1.66 -17.27 2.73
N ASP A 183 1.77 -18.52 2.27
CA ASP A 183 3.04 -19.28 2.24
C ASP A 183 4.09 -18.72 1.25
N SER A 184 3.72 -17.75 0.41
CA SER A 184 4.63 -17.13 -0.56
C SER A 184 4.27 -15.67 -0.83
N THR A 185 5.29 -14.82 -0.91
CA THR A 185 5.18 -13.41 -1.29
C THR A 185 5.67 -13.22 -2.76
N PRO A 186 5.19 -12.20 -3.49
CA PRO A 186 5.52 -12.00 -4.91
C PRO A 186 6.89 -11.36 -5.17
N PHE A 187 7.69 -11.14 -4.13
CA PHE A 187 8.99 -10.46 -4.16
C PHE A 187 10.06 -11.34 -3.50
N SER A 188 11.35 -11.02 -3.69
CA SER A 188 12.49 -11.80 -3.19
C SER A 188 13.46 -10.95 -2.35
N VAL A 189 14.34 -11.59 -1.58
CA VAL A 189 15.43 -10.87 -0.89
C VAL A 189 16.25 -10.07 -1.90
N GLY A 190 16.47 -8.78 -1.61
CA GLY A 190 17.11 -7.84 -2.52
C GLY A 190 16.15 -7.05 -3.41
N ASP A 191 14.83 -7.26 -3.32
CA ASP A 191 13.86 -6.38 -3.97
C ASP A 191 13.64 -5.10 -3.15
N PHE A 192 13.59 -3.95 -3.83
CA PHE A 192 13.14 -2.69 -3.22
C PHE A 192 11.65 -2.53 -3.49
N VAL A 193 10.86 -2.46 -2.42
CA VAL A 193 9.40 -2.55 -2.48
C VAL A 193 8.74 -1.34 -1.84
N LYS A 194 7.59 -0.95 -2.38
CA LYS A 194 6.63 -0.05 -1.74
C LYS A 194 5.50 -0.87 -1.14
N VAL A 195 5.23 -0.67 0.14
CA VAL A 195 4.26 -1.44 0.91
C VAL A 195 3.25 -0.51 1.53
N THR A 196 1.97 -0.76 1.30
CA THR A 196 0.85 -0.05 1.95
C THR A 196 0.01 -1.06 2.71
N GLY A 197 -0.11 -0.92 4.03
CA GLY A 197 -0.89 -1.84 4.87
C GLY A 197 -1.09 -1.32 6.29
N GLU A 198 -1.69 -2.13 7.16
CA GLU A 198 -2.01 -1.74 8.53
C GLU A 198 -0.83 -1.98 9.45
N ARG A 199 -0.42 -0.96 10.22
CA ARG A 199 0.59 -1.11 11.26
C ARG A 199 0.02 -1.96 12.40
N GLU A 200 0.76 -2.95 12.86
CA GLU A 200 0.37 -3.83 13.98
C GLU A 200 1.53 -4.06 14.98
N ASP A 201 1.21 -4.68 16.10
CA ASP A 201 2.16 -5.16 17.12
C ASP A 201 1.77 -6.59 17.53
N TYR A 202 2.61 -7.56 17.17
CA TYR A 202 2.38 -8.96 17.51
C TYR A 202 3.43 -9.47 18.47
N ASN A 203 3.04 -9.63 19.73
CA ASN A 203 3.94 -10.02 20.82
C ASN A 203 5.18 -9.09 20.91
N GLY A 204 5.05 -7.79 20.68
CA GLY A 204 6.16 -6.84 20.72
C GLY A 204 6.95 -6.73 19.42
N LEU A 205 6.72 -7.59 18.42
CA LEU A 205 7.29 -7.40 17.09
C LEU A 205 6.44 -6.40 16.30
N GLN A 206 7.04 -5.33 15.81
CA GLN A 206 6.36 -4.37 14.96
C GLN A 206 6.21 -4.89 13.52
N GLU A 207 4.99 -4.84 13.00
CA GLU A 207 4.70 -5.39 11.68
C GLU A 207 3.71 -4.56 10.87
N ILE A 208 3.71 -4.78 9.56
CA ILE A 208 2.66 -4.33 8.64
C ILE A 208 1.90 -5.56 8.18
N SER A 209 0.58 -5.57 8.38
CA SER A 209 -0.33 -6.62 7.94
C SER A 209 -1.31 -6.09 6.88
N ASN A 210 -2.12 -6.96 6.28
CA ASN A 210 -3.15 -6.58 5.30
C ASN A 210 -2.61 -5.65 4.18
N TYR A 211 -1.39 -5.91 3.73
CA TYR A 211 -0.66 -4.99 2.88
C TYR A 211 -0.75 -5.33 1.39
N THR A 212 -0.70 -4.30 0.57
CA THR A 212 -0.36 -4.39 -0.86
C THR A 212 1.12 -4.06 -1.04
N VAL A 213 1.74 -4.67 -2.04
CA VAL A 213 3.16 -4.47 -2.36
C VAL A 213 3.37 -4.17 -3.84
N GLU A 214 4.21 -3.19 -4.13
CA GLU A 214 4.71 -2.89 -5.46
C GLU A 214 6.23 -3.06 -5.47
N VAL A 215 6.76 -3.90 -6.37
CA VAL A 215 8.21 -4.06 -6.54
C VAL A 215 8.73 -2.94 -7.42
N LEU A 216 9.48 -2.02 -6.82
CA LEU A 216 10.06 -0.87 -7.51
C LEU A 216 11.37 -1.23 -8.24
N SER A 217 12.16 -2.14 -7.68
CA SER A 217 13.33 -2.71 -8.35
C SER A 217 13.74 -4.05 -7.73
N SER A 218 14.56 -4.84 -8.44
CA SER A 218 14.90 -6.21 -8.01
C SER A 218 16.40 -6.51 -8.03
N ASN A 219 16.79 -7.58 -7.32
CA ASN A 219 18.15 -8.14 -7.27
C ASN A 219 19.23 -7.16 -6.75
N GLN A 220 18.88 -6.31 -5.79
CA GLN A 220 19.83 -5.45 -5.11
C GLN A 220 20.62 -6.22 -4.04
N SER A 221 21.88 -5.83 -3.83
CA SER A 221 22.72 -6.41 -2.78
C SER A 221 22.37 -5.78 -1.44
N VAL A 222 21.94 -6.60 -0.47
CA VAL A 222 21.72 -6.17 0.91
C VAL A 222 23.02 -6.37 1.70
N THR A 223 23.47 -5.36 2.46
CA THR A 223 24.65 -5.48 3.33
C THR A 223 24.21 -5.36 4.79
N PRO A 224 24.55 -6.34 5.65
CA PRO A 224 24.16 -6.31 7.06
C PRO A 224 24.90 -5.22 7.84
N GLN A 225 24.23 -4.62 8.83
CA GLN A 225 24.84 -3.71 9.78
C GLN A 225 25.63 -4.49 10.84
N THR A 226 26.94 -4.26 10.98
CA THR A 226 27.72 -4.88 12.06
C THR A 226 27.38 -4.25 13.41
N VAL A 227 26.93 -5.06 14.37
CA VAL A 227 26.55 -4.64 15.73
C VAL A 227 27.14 -5.58 16.79
N THR A 228 27.21 -5.11 18.04
CA THR A 228 27.51 -5.95 19.22
C THR A 228 26.21 -6.49 19.84
N ILE A 229 26.30 -7.52 20.69
CA ILE A 229 25.11 -8.09 21.35
C ILE A 229 24.32 -7.04 22.14
N ASP A 230 24.99 -6.15 22.89
CA ASP A 230 24.34 -5.05 23.63
C ASP A 230 23.58 -4.03 22.76
N GLN A 231 23.88 -4.01 21.46
CA GLN A 231 23.22 -3.11 20.50
C GLN A 231 21.98 -3.75 19.89
N VAL A 232 21.71 -5.03 20.14
CA VAL A 232 20.48 -5.70 19.72
C VAL A 232 19.36 -5.33 20.70
N ASN A 233 18.63 -4.30 20.33
CA ASN A 233 17.51 -3.70 21.06
C ASN A 233 16.53 -3.10 20.04
N GLU A 234 15.50 -2.38 20.52
CA GLU A 234 14.46 -1.71 19.71
C GLU A 234 15.00 -1.02 18.46
N LYS A 235 16.19 -0.39 18.57
CA LYS A 235 16.77 0.40 17.49
C LYS A 235 17.06 -0.43 16.24
N VAL A 236 17.44 -1.70 16.40
CA VAL A 236 17.82 -2.60 15.30
C VAL A 236 16.79 -3.71 15.09
N GLU A 237 15.63 -3.61 15.74
CA GLU A 237 14.49 -4.50 15.49
C GLU A 237 14.06 -4.36 14.02
N GLY A 238 13.86 -5.51 13.37
CA GLY A 238 13.53 -5.64 11.96
C GLY A 238 14.70 -5.45 11.00
N GLU A 239 15.90 -5.06 11.48
CA GLU A 239 17.06 -4.81 10.63
C GLU A 239 17.92 -6.07 10.44
N LEU A 240 18.53 -6.18 9.25
CA LEU A 240 19.57 -7.15 8.95
C LEU A 240 20.90 -6.73 9.58
N ILE A 241 21.34 -7.51 10.57
CA ILE A 241 22.53 -7.25 11.37
C ILE A 241 23.56 -8.38 11.24
N ARG A 242 24.81 -8.05 11.57
CA ARG A 242 25.92 -9.00 11.66
C ARG A 242 26.62 -8.87 13.00
N LEU A 243 26.73 -9.97 13.72
CA LEU A 243 27.53 -10.10 14.94
C LEU A 243 28.81 -10.86 14.61
N GLU A 244 29.96 -10.34 15.05
CA GLU A 244 31.26 -10.92 14.73
C GLU A 244 31.95 -11.51 15.96
N ASN A 245 32.60 -12.66 15.77
CA ASN A 245 33.41 -13.36 16.77
C ASN A 245 32.64 -13.69 18.07
N VAL A 246 31.41 -14.17 17.95
CA VAL A 246 30.61 -14.63 19.09
C VAL A 246 30.78 -16.12 19.33
N THR A 247 30.74 -16.56 20.58
CA THR A 247 30.78 -17.98 20.95
C THR A 247 29.37 -18.56 20.86
N ILE A 248 29.19 -19.63 20.08
CA ILE A 248 27.90 -20.31 19.95
C ILE A 248 27.69 -21.36 21.06
N GLY A 249 26.52 -21.36 21.68
CA GLY A 249 26.11 -22.32 22.71
C GLY A 249 25.61 -23.66 22.13
N PRO A 250 24.96 -24.49 22.96
CA PRO A 250 24.33 -25.73 22.50
C PRO A 250 23.31 -25.47 21.39
N ILE A 251 23.46 -26.18 20.26
CA ILE A 251 22.60 -26.02 19.08
C ILE A 251 21.25 -26.67 19.36
N ASN A 252 20.17 -25.89 19.22
CA ASN A 252 18.80 -26.34 19.35
C ASN A 252 17.96 -25.81 18.17
N THR A 253 17.59 -26.70 17.25
CA THR A 253 16.80 -26.38 16.05
C THR A 253 15.31 -26.23 16.31
N ASN A 254 14.83 -26.64 17.49
CA ASN A 254 13.43 -26.58 17.89
C ASN A 254 13.17 -25.52 18.97
N GLY A 255 14.21 -24.80 19.40
CA GLY A 255 14.17 -23.85 20.50
C GLY A 255 15.32 -22.85 20.42
N ASN A 256 15.77 -22.32 21.56
CA ASN A 256 16.78 -21.27 21.59
C ASN A 256 18.21 -21.82 21.57
N THR A 257 19.03 -21.27 20.69
CA THR A 257 20.50 -21.38 20.72
C THR A 257 21.07 -20.04 21.14
N PHE A 258 21.82 -19.97 22.23
CA PHE A 258 22.39 -18.71 22.69
C PHE A 258 23.78 -18.48 22.10
N ILE A 259 24.10 -17.22 21.83
CA ILE A 259 25.45 -16.76 21.51
C ILE A 259 25.94 -15.81 22.61
N GLU A 260 27.26 -15.75 22.82
CA GLU A 260 27.90 -14.91 23.84
C GLU A 260 29.11 -14.17 23.27
N ASP A 261 29.31 -12.91 23.65
CA ASP A 261 30.51 -12.13 23.30
C ASP A 261 31.60 -12.20 24.38
N ASP A 262 32.79 -11.68 24.10
CA ASP A 262 33.93 -11.67 25.04
C ASP A 262 33.66 -10.86 26.33
N ASN A 263 32.58 -10.06 26.39
CA ASN A 263 32.19 -9.28 27.56
C ASN A 263 31.14 -10.02 28.43
N GLY A 264 30.68 -11.20 27.99
CA GLY A 264 29.66 -12.00 28.66
C GLY A 264 28.23 -11.57 28.33
N ASN A 265 28.03 -10.73 27.31
CA ASN A 265 26.70 -10.39 26.84
C ASN A 265 26.15 -11.56 26.02
N SER A 266 24.88 -11.91 26.21
CA SER A 266 24.27 -13.07 25.54
C SER A 266 22.92 -12.72 24.92
N ILE A 267 22.64 -13.33 23.76
CA ILE A 267 21.35 -13.22 23.06
C ILE A 267 20.95 -14.57 22.46
N ALA A 268 19.64 -14.82 22.39
CA ALA A 268 19.07 -16.03 21.81
C ALA A 268 18.94 -15.92 20.29
N ILE A 269 19.21 -17.01 19.59
CA ILE A 269 18.77 -17.31 18.23
C ILE A 269 17.61 -18.31 18.36
N TYR A 270 16.42 -17.90 17.93
CA TYR A 270 15.24 -18.77 17.98
C TYR A 270 15.25 -19.73 16.78
N GLN A 271 15.18 -21.04 17.04
CA GLN A 271 15.12 -22.11 16.04
C GLN A 271 16.21 -22.00 14.98
N ILE A 272 17.47 -21.98 15.42
CA ILE A 272 18.61 -21.92 14.49
C ILE A 272 18.53 -23.06 13.46
N PRO A 273 18.82 -22.82 12.16
CA PRO A 273 18.88 -23.88 11.18
C PRO A 273 19.93 -24.92 11.56
N ALA A 274 19.74 -26.17 11.10
CA ALA A 274 20.72 -27.23 11.33
C ALA A 274 22.08 -26.86 10.72
N LEU A 275 23.12 -26.81 11.55
CA LEU A 275 24.46 -26.41 11.12
C LEU A 275 25.34 -27.62 10.83
N GLU A 276 26.07 -27.57 9.71
CA GLU A 276 27.13 -28.52 9.42
C GLU A 276 28.48 -27.98 9.91
N HIS A 277 29.27 -28.81 10.60
CA HIS A 277 30.63 -28.49 11.05
C HIS A 277 30.78 -27.37 12.10
N ILE A 278 29.68 -26.84 12.64
CA ILE A 278 29.66 -25.92 13.77
C ILE A 278 29.09 -26.65 14.99
N SER A 279 29.74 -26.50 16.14
CA SER A 279 29.35 -27.11 17.41
C SER A 279 29.47 -26.11 18.55
N ALA A 280 28.80 -26.41 19.67
CA ALA A 280 28.83 -25.59 20.87
C ALA A 280 30.28 -25.30 21.31
N GLY A 281 30.57 -24.03 21.59
CA GLY A 281 31.89 -23.50 21.93
C GLY A 281 32.69 -22.97 20.73
N ASN A 282 32.21 -23.11 19.49
CA ASN A 282 32.86 -22.49 18.33
C ASN A 282 32.65 -20.98 18.29
N ILE A 283 33.64 -20.26 17.75
CA ILE A 283 33.54 -18.83 17.45
C ILE A 283 32.98 -18.70 16.03
N VAL A 284 31.89 -17.94 15.90
CA VAL A 284 31.16 -17.74 14.65
C VAL A 284 30.90 -16.26 14.39
N ASN A 285 30.65 -15.91 13.13
CA ASN A 285 29.95 -14.69 12.77
C ASN A 285 28.50 -15.04 12.44
N VAL A 286 27.54 -14.25 12.91
CA VAL A 286 26.11 -14.50 12.68
C VAL A 286 25.53 -13.32 11.94
N THR A 287 24.99 -13.56 10.74
CA THR A 287 24.09 -12.64 10.06
C THR A 287 22.65 -13.03 10.42
N ALA A 288 21.84 -12.08 10.86
CA ALA A 288 20.48 -12.35 11.33
C ALA A 288 19.59 -11.11 11.25
N ILE A 289 18.28 -11.31 11.34
CA ILE A 289 17.33 -10.22 11.62
C ILE A 289 17.19 -10.05 13.13
N GLY A 290 17.28 -8.82 13.63
CA GLY A 290 16.92 -8.48 15.01
C GLY A 290 15.40 -8.54 15.20
N THR A 291 14.90 -9.28 16.19
CA THR A 291 13.45 -9.44 16.43
C THR A 291 13.11 -9.28 17.90
N GLU A 292 11.82 -9.09 18.21
CA GLU A 292 11.29 -9.11 19.57
C GLU A 292 10.23 -10.21 19.72
N PHE A 293 10.19 -10.85 20.89
CA PHE A 293 9.09 -11.70 21.30
C PHE A 293 8.77 -11.51 22.79
N LYS A 294 7.56 -11.07 23.08
CA LYS A 294 7.00 -10.81 24.40
C LYS A 294 7.91 -9.96 25.30
N GLY A 295 8.49 -8.89 24.76
CA GLY A 295 9.40 -8.00 25.51
C GLY A 295 10.85 -8.45 25.55
N THR A 296 11.23 -9.51 24.84
CA THR A 296 12.61 -10.04 24.80
C THR A 296 13.16 -9.98 23.38
N TYR A 297 14.30 -9.31 23.19
CA TYR A 297 14.99 -9.29 21.91
C TYR A 297 15.72 -10.60 21.65
N GLN A 298 15.58 -11.09 20.42
CA GLN A 298 16.18 -12.34 19.94
C GLN A 298 16.52 -12.22 18.46
N LEU A 299 17.28 -13.18 17.95
CA LEU A 299 17.73 -13.22 16.56
C LEU A 299 16.95 -14.27 15.78
N HIS A 300 16.67 -13.94 14.52
CA HIS A 300 16.16 -14.87 13.52
C HIS A 300 17.20 -15.09 12.43
N VAL A 301 17.66 -16.33 12.27
CA VAL A 301 18.66 -16.74 11.27
C VAL A 301 17.93 -17.50 10.17
N GLU A 302 18.03 -17.04 8.94
CA GLU A 302 17.22 -17.57 7.83
C GLU A 302 17.78 -18.89 7.28
N GLN A 303 19.11 -18.98 7.14
CA GLN A 303 19.78 -20.15 6.57
C GLN A 303 21.11 -20.46 7.27
N ALA A 304 21.54 -21.72 7.17
CA ALA A 304 22.77 -22.19 7.84
C ALA A 304 24.03 -21.41 7.40
N ASP A 305 24.07 -20.94 6.15
CA ASP A 305 25.18 -20.16 5.59
C ASP A 305 25.34 -18.77 6.25
N ASP A 306 24.30 -18.27 6.94
CA ASP A 306 24.37 -17.02 7.68
C ASP A 306 25.16 -17.17 9.01
N VAL A 307 25.49 -18.41 9.40
CA VAL A 307 26.34 -18.72 10.56
C VAL A 307 27.71 -19.17 10.06
N GLU A 308 28.66 -18.26 10.09
CA GLU A 308 29.98 -18.45 9.49
C GLU A 308 31.00 -18.87 10.55
N PHE A 309 31.58 -20.06 10.40
CA PHE A 309 32.64 -20.54 11.30
C PHE A 309 33.90 -19.66 11.20
N VAL A 310 34.39 -19.18 12.35
CA VAL A 310 35.63 -18.38 12.44
C VAL A 310 36.77 -19.23 13.00
N SER A 311 36.58 -19.81 14.18
CA SER A 311 37.59 -20.66 14.82
C SER A 311 36.98 -21.56 15.89
N GLU A 312 37.76 -22.56 16.32
CA GLU A 312 37.50 -23.23 17.59
C GLU A 312 37.59 -22.19 18.73
N GLY A 313 36.75 -22.33 19.77
CA GLY A 313 36.84 -21.51 20.98
C GLY A 313 38.13 -21.78 21.76
N SER A 314 38.45 -20.94 22.75
CA SER A 314 39.65 -21.14 23.57
C SER A 314 39.59 -22.47 24.32
N ASP A 315 40.70 -23.24 24.29
CA ASP A 315 40.92 -24.56 24.91
C ASP A 315 40.76 -24.63 26.46
N ASP A 316 39.99 -23.75 27.11
CA ASP A 316 39.62 -24.00 28.50
C ASP A 316 38.71 -25.22 28.52
N ASN A 317 39.12 -26.28 29.23
CA ASN A 317 38.53 -27.63 29.15
C ASN A 317 37.16 -27.71 29.88
N GLY A 318 36.33 -26.68 29.78
CA GLY A 318 34.97 -26.64 30.30
C GLY A 318 34.02 -27.50 29.45
N ASP A 319 33.10 -28.19 30.10
CA ASP A 319 31.94 -28.78 29.42
C ASP A 319 31.11 -27.61 28.86
N PRO A 320 30.86 -27.53 27.53
CA PRO A 320 30.13 -26.40 26.93
C PRO A 320 28.69 -26.26 27.43
N ASN A 321 28.20 -27.23 28.22
CA ASN A 321 26.92 -27.17 28.91
C ASN A 321 27.04 -26.73 30.37
N THR A 322 28.18 -26.17 30.78
CA THR A 322 28.42 -25.72 32.17
C THR A 322 28.79 -24.25 32.24
N TYR A 323 28.12 -23.53 33.15
CA TYR A 323 28.25 -22.09 33.32
C TYR A 323 28.48 -21.75 34.79
N GLU A 324 29.33 -20.78 35.07
CA GLU A 324 29.70 -20.40 36.43
C GLU A 324 28.91 -19.16 36.87
N ALA A 325 28.32 -19.20 38.07
CA ALA A 325 27.55 -18.11 38.63
C ALA A 325 27.68 -18.04 40.16
N THR A 326 27.14 -16.98 40.75
CA THR A 326 27.08 -16.74 42.20
C THR A 326 25.62 -16.59 42.60
N VAL A 327 25.18 -17.31 43.63
CA VAL A 327 23.81 -17.22 44.14
C VAL A 327 23.54 -15.81 44.70
N THR A 328 22.43 -15.18 44.31
CA THR A 328 22.01 -13.89 44.87
C THR A 328 20.86 -14.07 45.87
N SER A 329 19.92 -14.97 45.60
CA SER A 329 18.84 -15.32 46.55
C SER A 329 18.14 -16.65 46.22
N VAL A 330 17.45 -17.21 47.20
CA VAL A 330 16.64 -18.43 47.05
C VAL A 330 15.15 -18.05 47.01
N VAL A 331 14.47 -18.41 45.93
CA VAL A 331 13.07 -18.05 45.67
C VAL A 331 12.14 -19.05 46.34
N ASP A 332 12.31 -20.34 46.06
CA ASP A 332 11.53 -21.45 46.62
C ASP A 332 12.38 -22.74 46.68
N GLY A 333 11.75 -23.93 46.62
CA GLY A 333 12.43 -25.21 46.76
C GLY A 333 13.22 -25.66 45.52
N ASP A 334 12.96 -25.09 44.35
CA ASP A 334 13.57 -25.48 43.08
C ASP A 334 13.91 -24.27 42.19
N THR A 335 13.87 -23.07 42.75
CA THR A 335 14.18 -21.82 42.04
C THR A 335 15.13 -20.94 42.85
N ILE A 336 16.20 -20.46 42.22
CA ILE A 336 17.13 -19.45 42.79
C ILE A 336 17.39 -18.34 41.78
N HIS A 337 17.80 -17.18 42.30
CA HIS A 337 18.43 -16.11 41.52
C HIS A 337 19.95 -16.19 41.63
N PHE A 338 20.67 -15.80 40.57
CA PHE A 338 22.13 -15.84 40.47
C PHE A 338 22.68 -14.67 39.64
N GLU A 339 24.00 -14.42 39.74
CA GLU A 339 24.72 -13.44 38.93
C GLU A 339 26.11 -13.99 38.50
N PRO A 340 26.66 -13.62 37.33
CA PRO A 340 25.99 -12.86 36.27
C PRO A 340 24.83 -13.64 35.64
N ALA A 341 23.94 -12.94 34.94
CA ALA A 341 22.89 -13.60 34.17
C ALA A 341 23.52 -14.52 33.11
N ILE A 342 22.93 -15.70 32.93
CA ILE A 342 23.35 -16.67 31.93
C ILE A 342 22.19 -16.77 30.95
N PHE A 343 22.48 -16.61 29.66
CA PHE A 343 21.46 -16.63 28.61
C PHE A 343 20.36 -15.58 28.81
N GLY A 344 20.75 -14.39 29.29
CA GLY A 344 19.83 -13.28 29.58
C GLY A 344 18.96 -13.49 30.83
N SER A 345 19.14 -14.59 31.55
CA SER A 345 18.34 -14.94 32.72
C SER A 345 19.18 -14.98 33.99
N ASP A 346 18.70 -14.33 35.04
CA ASP A 346 19.29 -14.37 36.39
C ASP A 346 18.60 -15.42 37.28
N THR A 347 17.71 -16.23 36.70
CA THR A 347 16.82 -17.14 37.42
C THR A 347 16.94 -18.55 36.85
N VAL A 348 17.12 -19.55 37.72
CA VAL A 348 17.21 -20.96 37.31
C VAL A 348 16.05 -21.75 37.91
N ARG A 349 15.39 -22.58 37.09
CA ARG A 349 14.51 -23.66 37.53
C ARG A 349 15.30 -24.96 37.55
N TYR A 350 15.26 -25.64 38.68
CA TYR A 350 15.98 -26.89 38.88
C TYR A 350 15.35 -27.99 38.03
N VAL A 351 16.12 -28.59 37.12
CA VAL A 351 15.66 -29.73 36.32
C VAL A 351 15.67 -31.02 37.13
N ASN A 352 14.93 -32.03 36.62
CA ASN A 352 14.82 -33.41 37.14
C ASN A 352 14.14 -33.56 38.50
N ILE A 353 13.72 -32.45 39.11
CA ILE A 353 13.07 -32.41 40.42
C ILE A 353 11.81 -31.58 40.36
N ASP A 354 10.94 -31.78 41.33
CA ASP A 354 9.71 -30.99 41.50
C ASP A 354 9.45 -30.84 42.99
N THR A 355 9.38 -29.59 43.45
CA THR A 355 9.14 -29.27 44.87
C THR A 355 7.72 -28.81 45.13
N PRO A 356 7.17 -29.05 46.34
CA PRO A 356 5.85 -28.53 46.71
C PRO A 356 5.76 -27.00 46.58
N GLU A 357 4.62 -26.53 46.10
CA GLU A 357 4.45 -25.14 45.67
C GLU A 357 4.24 -24.17 46.84
N THR A 358 4.70 -22.92 46.68
CA THR A 358 4.58 -21.88 47.72
C THR A 358 3.72 -20.69 47.34
N TYR A 359 3.35 -20.51 46.07
CA TYR A 359 2.75 -19.27 45.56
C TYR A 359 1.24 -19.17 45.79
N HIS A 360 0.53 -20.29 45.80
CA HIS A 360 -0.94 -20.37 45.82
C HIS A 360 -1.57 -19.89 47.14
N LEU A 361 -0.78 -19.85 48.22
CA LEU A 361 -1.21 -19.35 49.53
C LEU A 361 -0.16 -18.44 50.16
N ASN A 362 -0.60 -17.33 50.76
CA ASN A 362 0.27 -16.43 51.52
C ASN A 362 0.85 -17.09 52.80
N SER A 363 0.07 -17.97 53.44
CA SER A 363 0.46 -18.69 54.66
C SER A 363 -0.31 -19.99 54.82
N TYR A 364 0.26 -20.99 55.51
CA TYR A 364 -0.44 -22.23 55.85
C TYR A 364 -1.00 -22.22 57.27
N ASP A 365 -2.11 -22.93 57.49
CA ASP A 365 -2.60 -23.28 58.82
C ASP A 365 -2.01 -24.64 59.23
N SER A 366 -1.18 -24.65 60.29
CA SER A 366 -0.53 -25.87 60.77
C SER A 366 -1.50 -26.98 61.18
N SER A 367 -2.77 -26.65 61.46
CA SER A 367 -3.80 -27.65 61.77
C SER A 367 -4.40 -28.33 60.52
N LEU A 368 -4.20 -27.74 59.33
CA LEU A 368 -4.78 -28.19 58.07
C LEU A 368 -3.77 -28.90 57.15
N ILE A 369 -2.46 -28.86 57.45
CA ILE A 369 -1.39 -29.45 56.61
C ILE A 369 -1.53 -30.96 56.36
N ASN A 370 -2.42 -31.64 57.08
CA ASN A 370 -2.66 -33.08 56.96
C ASN A 370 -4.02 -33.45 56.35
N THR A 371 -4.84 -32.45 56.07
CA THR A 371 -6.23 -32.64 55.64
C THR A 371 -6.59 -31.82 54.42
N ASP A 372 -5.84 -30.74 54.17
CA ASP A 372 -6.07 -29.79 53.10
C ASP A 372 -4.82 -29.76 52.19
N PRO A 373 -4.94 -30.16 50.91
CA PRO A 373 -3.82 -30.21 49.98
C PRO A 373 -3.13 -28.86 49.76
N ASP A 374 -3.86 -27.74 49.79
CA ASP A 374 -3.28 -26.42 49.56
C ASP A 374 -2.39 -26.03 50.75
N HIS A 375 -2.87 -26.24 51.98
CA HIS A 375 -2.08 -26.00 53.18
C HIS A 375 -0.89 -26.97 53.32
N ALA A 376 -1.05 -28.23 52.90
CA ALA A 376 0.04 -29.20 52.86
C ALA A 376 1.14 -28.77 51.89
N GLN A 377 0.76 -28.40 50.65
CA GLN A 377 1.67 -27.91 49.63
C GLN A 377 2.46 -26.69 50.12
N LYS A 378 1.75 -25.68 50.63
CA LYS A 378 2.40 -24.48 51.17
C LYS A 378 3.36 -24.79 52.31
N TYR A 379 2.99 -25.67 53.26
CA TYR A 379 3.89 -26.05 54.35
C TYR A 379 5.17 -26.71 53.84
N HIS A 380 5.01 -27.73 52.98
CA HIS A 380 6.15 -28.49 52.46
C HIS A 380 7.03 -27.66 51.53
N GLY A 381 6.46 -26.74 50.76
CA GLY A 381 7.20 -25.83 49.90
C GLY A 381 8.07 -24.88 50.71
N GLU A 382 7.55 -24.35 51.84
CA GLU A 382 8.36 -23.55 52.77
C GLU A 382 9.48 -24.38 53.42
N GLN A 383 9.24 -25.67 53.72
CA GLN A 383 10.30 -26.54 54.23
C GLN A 383 11.38 -26.81 53.16
N ALA A 384 10.99 -27.02 51.90
CA ALA A 384 11.91 -27.19 50.79
C ALA A 384 12.76 -25.94 50.56
N LYS A 385 12.13 -24.76 50.54
CA LYS A 385 12.80 -23.45 50.46
C LYS A 385 13.82 -23.24 51.58
N GLU A 386 13.45 -23.52 52.83
CA GLU A 386 14.38 -23.39 53.96
C GLU A 386 15.53 -24.40 53.90
N HIS A 387 15.29 -25.61 53.37
CA HIS A 387 16.37 -26.56 53.14
C HIS A 387 17.31 -26.10 52.02
N LEU A 388 16.78 -25.61 50.90
CA LEU A 388 17.61 -25.09 49.82
C LEU A 388 18.45 -23.90 50.29
N LYS A 389 17.89 -23.00 51.10
CA LYS A 389 18.68 -21.96 51.79
C LYS A 389 19.82 -22.54 52.63
N SER A 390 19.62 -23.67 53.31
CA SER A 390 20.72 -24.30 54.06
C SER A 390 21.84 -24.85 53.18
N LEU A 391 21.56 -25.12 51.90
CA LEU A 391 22.53 -25.59 50.89
C LEU A 391 23.18 -24.44 50.13
N LEU A 392 22.46 -23.35 49.85
CA LEU A 392 22.93 -22.21 49.09
C LEU A 392 22.57 -20.90 49.80
N GLN A 393 23.59 -20.09 50.05
CA GLN A 393 23.48 -18.75 50.60
C GLN A 393 23.87 -17.71 49.53
N PRO A 394 23.34 -16.47 49.63
CA PRO A 394 23.84 -15.37 48.80
C PRO A 394 25.36 -15.24 48.89
N GLY A 395 26.04 -15.25 47.74
CA GLY A 395 27.50 -15.24 47.62
C GLY A 395 28.15 -16.61 47.41
N ASP A 396 27.40 -17.72 47.46
CA ASP A 396 27.95 -19.04 47.13
C ASP A 396 28.18 -19.17 45.61
N GLU A 397 29.38 -19.59 45.23
CA GLU A 397 29.71 -19.89 43.84
C GLU A 397 29.12 -21.26 43.43
N ILE A 398 28.47 -21.27 42.27
CA ILE A 398 27.78 -22.42 41.68
C ILE A 398 28.18 -22.62 40.21
N THR A 399 28.05 -23.86 39.76
CA THR A 399 28.10 -24.25 38.35
C THR A 399 26.70 -24.69 37.93
N LEU A 400 26.12 -24.04 36.94
CA LEU A 400 24.87 -24.43 36.28
C LEU A 400 25.18 -25.40 35.15
N LYS A 401 24.63 -26.61 35.20
CA LYS A 401 24.72 -27.60 34.11
C LYS A 401 23.40 -27.69 33.36
N VAL A 402 23.36 -27.20 32.12
CA VAL A 402 22.18 -27.14 31.26
C VAL A 402 22.00 -28.41 30.40
N GLY A 403 20.79 -28.63 29.90
CA GLY A 403 20.45 -29.71 28.97
C GLY A 403 20.25 -29.22 27.54
N GLU A 404 19.58 -30.03 26.72
CA GLU A 404 19.19 -29.64 25.34
C GLU A 404 18.22 -28.45 25.33
N GLU A 405 17.28 -28.44 26.28
CA GLU A 405 16.45 -27.28 26.57
C GLU A 405 17.14 -26.40 27.61
N ILE A 406 17.50 -25.18 27.19
CA ILE A 406 18.29 -24.24 27.99
C ILE A 406 17.39 -23.37 28.87
N THR A 407 16.23 -22.94 28.36
CA THR A 407 15.28 -22.10 29.08
C THR A 407 13.87 -22.64 28.95
N ASP A 408 13.04 -22.44 29.98
CA ASP A 408 11.61 -22.70 29.86
C ASP A 408 10.85 -21.53 29.20
N ALA A 409 9.55 -21.71 28.98
CA ALA A 409 8.67 -20.69 28.40
C ALA A 409 8.55 -19.40 29.24
N TYR A 410 9.04 -19.40 30.48
CA TYR A 410 9.08 -18.23 31.37
C TYR A 410 10.46 -17.55 31.37
N GLY A 411 11.40 -18.00 30.54
CA GLY A 411 12.76 -17.46 30.44
C GLY A 411 13.68 -17.86 31.59
N ARG A 412 13.33 -18.87 32.40
CA ARG A 412 14.22 -19.38 33.47
C ARG A 412 15.21 -20.37 32.87
N VAL A 413 16.48 -20.28 33.27
CA VAL A 413 17.48 -21.30 32.91
C VAL A 413 17.07 -22.66 33.48
N LEU A 414 17.12 -23.70 32.67
CA LEU A 414 16.88 -25.09 33.06
C LEU A 414 18.23 -25.76 33.35
N ALA A 415 18.57 -25.90 34.64
CA ALA A 415 19.86 -26.46 35.00
C ALA A 415 19.86 -27.35 36.25
N GLN A 416 20.87 -28.22 36.33
CA GLN A 416 21.35 -28.77 37.59
C GLN A 416 22.33 -27.77 38.22
N VAL A 417 22.13 -27.45 39.49
CA VAL A 417 22.93 -26.49 40.23
C VAL A 417 23.95 -27.22 41.10
N ILE A 418 25.23 -26.95 40.89
CA ILE A 418 26.34 -27.62 41.56
C ILE A 418 27.14 -26.59 42.35
N ARG A 419 27.21 -26.72 43.67
CA ARG A 419 27.99 -25.82 44.53
C ARG A 419 29.48 -26.05 44.32
N LYS A 420 30.25 -25.01 43.97
CA LYS A 420 31.67 -25.16 43.64
C LYS A 420 32.57 -25.54 44.81
N SER A 421 32.22 -25.10 46.02
CA SER A 421 33.07 -25.28 47.20
C SER A 421 33.34 -26.75 47.55
N ASP A 422 32.42 -27.64 47.19
CA ASP A 422 32.50 -29.08 47.47
C ASP A 422 31.96 -30.00 46.36
N GLY A 423 31.47 -29.45 45.25
CA GLY A 423 30.90 -30.19 44.13
C GLY A 423 29.51 -30.78 44.41
N LEU A 424 28.78 -30.25 45.40
CA LEU A 424 27.45 -30.75 45.76
C LEU A 424 26.41 -30.36 44.71
N ASN A 425 25.81 -31.34 44.04
CA ASN A 425 24.63 -31.15 43.20
C ASN A 425 23.40 -30.94 44.11
N THR A 426 22.89 -29.71 44.17
CA THR A 426 21.81 -29.34 45.10
C THR A 426 20.46 -29.91 44.64
N ASN A 427 20.21 -30.07 43.34
CA ASN A 427 19.01 -30.77 42.85
C ASN A 427 18.93 -32.20 43.42
N LEU A 428 20.04 -32.94 43.30
CA LEU A 428 20.12 -34.31 43.81
C LEU A 428 19.99 -34.37 45.33
N GLU A 429 20.59 -33.41 46.04
CA GLU A 429 20.52 -33.35 47.50
C GLU A 429 19.09 -33.04 47.99
N MET A 430 18.36 -32.13 47.32
CA MET A 430 16.95 -31.84 47.61
C MET A 430 16.09 -33.11 47.53
N VAL A 431 16.30 -33.94 46.50
CA VAL A 431 15.62 -35.24 46.37
C VAL A 431 16.04 -36.21 47.47
N LYS A 432 17.34 -36.34 47.71
CA LYS A 432 17.91 -37.29 48.70
C LYS A 432 17.46 -37.00 50.13
N GLN A 433 17.25 -35.73 50.46
CA GLN A 433 16.75 -35.30 51.77
C GLN A 433 15.22 -35.27 51.83
N GLY A 434 14.53 -35.59 50.74
CA GLY A 434 13.07 -35.72 50.69
C GLY A 434 12.33 -34.39 50.59
N PHE A 435 12.97 -33.32 50.12
CA PHE A 435 12.32 -32.01 49.90
C PHE A 435 11.79 -31.84 48.48
N ALA A 436 12.15 -32.73 47.56
CA ALA A 436 11.65 -32.77 46.19
C ALA A 436 11.29 -34.20 45.77
N SER A 437 10.33 -34.35 44.86
CA SER A 437 10.15 -35.57 44.08
C SER A 437 11.07 -35.54 42.85
N THR A 438 11.39 -36.71 42.29
CA THR A 438 11.93 -36.76 40.92
C THR A 438 10.84 -36.42 39.92
N TYR A 439 11.21 -35.68 38.88
CA TYR A 439 10.34 -35.30 37.77
C TYR A 439 11.14 -35.20 36.48
N PHE A 440 11.22 -36.32 35.76
CA PHE A 440 11.98 -36.45 34.51
C PHE A 440 11.01 -36.44 33.33
N ILE A 441 11.08 -35.39 32.51
CA ILE A 441 10.38 -35.30 31.22
C ILE A 441 11.33 -35.80 30.14
N TRP A 442 10.82 -36.54 29.15
CA TRP A 442 11.61 -36.97 28.00
C TRP A 442 12.02 -35.75 27.14
N PRO A 443 13.27 -35.69 26.63
CA PRO A 443 14.36 -36.65 26.80
C PRO A 443 15.06 -36.57 28.17
N VAL A 444 15.39 -37.74 28.76
CA VAL A 444 16.02 -37.82 30.11
C VAL A 444 17.53 -37.54 30.14
N GLY A 445 18.13 -37.24 28.98
CA GLY A 445 19.57 -37.06 28.83
C GLY A 445 20.39 -38.29 29.24
N ASP A 446 21.44 -38.07 30.04
CA ASP A 446 22.35 -39.13 30.51
C ASP A 446 21.68 -40.09 31.52
N MET A 447 21.68 -41.39 31.19
CA MET A 447 21.09 -42.44 32.03
C MET A 447 21.82 -42.65 33.37
N GLU A 448 23.11 -42.29 33.48
CA GLU A 448 23.79 -42.37 34.78
C GLU A 448 23.21 -41.36 35.76
N THR A 449 22.93 -40.15 35.29
CA THR A 449 22.28 -39.07 36.03
C THR A 449 20.87 -39.48 36.46
N TYR A 450 20.06 -39.99 35.53
CA TYR A 450 18.72 -40.52 35.84
C TYR A 450 18.79 -41.53 37.01
N ASN A 451 19.66 -42.53 36.92
CA ASN A 451 19.79 -43.58 37.93
C ASN A 451 20.23 -43.05 39.31
N LYS A 452 21.04 -42.00 39.37
CA LYS A 452 21.44 -41.34 40.62
C LYS A 452 20.24 -40.71 41.32
N PHE A 453 19.43 -39.94 40.60
CA PHE A 453 18.21 -39.33 41.13
C PHE A 453 17.19 -40.38 41.57
N GLN A 454 16.99 -41.43 40.79
CA GLN A 454 16.09 -42.52 41.17
C GLN A 454 16.56 -43.26 42.45
N SER A 455 17.87 -43.45 42.60
CA SER A 455 18.43 -44.02 43.84
C SER A 455 18.22 -43.09 45.04
N ALA A 456 18.36 -41.78 44.84
CA ALA A 456 18.17 -40.78 45.89
C ALA A 456 16.71 -40.68 46.36
N VAL A 457 15.74 -40.64 45.44
CA VAL A 457 14.31 -40.57 45.83
C VAL A 457 13.88 -41.85 46.52
N LYS A 458 14.40 -43.00 46.08
CA LYS A 458 14.20 -44.27 46.77
C LYS A 458 14.77 -44.25 48.19
N GLU A 459 15.98 -43.74 48.38
CA GLU A 459 16.58 -43.60 49.72
C GLU A 459 15.74 -42.69 50.61
N ALA A 460 15.31 -41.53 50.09
CA ALA A 460 14.48 -40.58 50.84
C ALA A 460 13.16 -41.21 51.29
N LYS A 461 12.49 -41.94 50.39
CA LYS A 461 11.24 -42.65 50.64
C LYS A 461 11.41 -43.79 51.64
N ASP A 462 12.42 -44.64 51.47
CA ASP A 462 12.70 -45.76 52.39
C ASP A 462 13.03 -45.27 53.82
N ASN A 463 13.66 -44.10 53.93
CA ASN A 463 14.01 -43.46 55.20
C ASN A 463 12.95 -42.46 55.71
N LYS A 464 11.82 -42.32 55.01
CA LYS A 464 10.70 -41.47 55.41
C LYS A 464 11.10 -40.01 55.65
N ARG A 465 11.88 -39.44 54.74
CA ARG A 465 12.39 -38.07 54.83
C ARG A 465 11.43 -37.07 54.17
N GLY A 466 11.30 -35.89 54.77
CA GLY A 466 10.58 -34.74 54.19
C GLY A 466 9.14 -35.08 53.75
N ILE A 467 8.85 -34.91 52.46
CA ILE A 467 7.54 -35.14 51.84
C ILE A 467 7.10 -36.63 51.84
N TRP A 468 7.99 -37.54 52.25
CA TRP A 468 7.77 -38.99 52.33
C TRP A 468 7.57 -39.50 53.78
N SER A 469 7.27 -38.63 54.74
CA SER A 469 7.27 -38.96 56.17
C SER A 469 5.91 -39.45 56.70
N ASP A 470 5.85 -40.72 57.14
CA ASP A 470 4.68 -41.38 57.79
C ASP A 470 4.13 -40.72 59.09
N THR A 471 4.65 -39.57 59.53
CA THR A 471 4.29 -38.94 60.82
C THR A 471 3.22 -37.85 60.72
N ASN A 472 2.28 -37.92 59.77
CA ASN A 472 1.34 -36.84 59.47
C ASN A 472 2.05 -35.56 58.96
N THR A 473 2.86 -35.72 57.91
CA THR A 473 3.42 -34.66 57.06
C THR A 473 3.73 -35.24 55.66
N ASP A 474 2.90 -36.17 55.18
CA ASP A 474 3.02 -36.62 53.79
C ASP A 474 2.42 -35.53 52.89
N VAL A 475 3.06 -35.24 51.77
CA VAL A 475 2.43 -34.35 50.81
C VAL A 475 1.17 -35.07 50.28
N LEU A 476 0.00 -34.45 50.48
CA LEU A 476 -1.29 -35.06 50.13
C LEU A 476 -1.41 -35.32 48.62
N GLU A 477 -0.72 -34.49 47.82
CA GLU A 477 -0.64 -34.56 46.37
C GLU A 477 0.82 -34.27 45.98
N LEU A 478 1.41 -34.96 45.00
CA LEU A 478 2.74 -34.56 44.49
C LEU A 478 2.64 -33.21 43.75
N PRO A 479 3.73 -32.44 43.64
CA PRO A 479 3.63 -31.06 43.17
C PRO A 479 3.08 -30.90 41.74
N PHE A 480 3.48 -31.76 40.79
CA PHE A 480 2.88 -31.77 39.45
C PHE A 480 1.37 -32.10 39.44
N VAL A 481 0.89 -32.89 40.41
CA VAL A 481 -0.56 -33.19 40.56
C VAL A 481 -1.30 -31.99 41.13
N PHE A 482 -0.68 -31.31 42.09
CA PHE A 482 -1.19 -30.06 42.63
C PHE A 482 -1.33 -29.00 41.54
N ARG A 483 -0.27 -28.78 40.74
CA ARG A 483 -0.30 -27.81 39.62
C ARG A 483 -1.42 -28.11 38.62
N ALA A 484 -1.55 -29.36 38.17
CA ALA A 484 -2.62 -29.76 37.26
C ALA A 484 -4.04 -29.53 37.83
N ARG A 485 -4.21 -29.60 39.15
CA ARG A 485 -5.48 -29.28 39.82
C ARG A 485 -5.70 -27.76 39.95
N ASP A 486 -4.68 -27.01 40.31
CA ASP A 486 -4.75 -25.55 40.51
C ASP A 486 -5.00 -24.82 39.19
N GLU A 487 -4.36 -25.27 38.11
CA GLU A 487 -4.48 -24.70 36.75
C GLU A 487 -5.77 -25.14 36.02
N GLY A 488 -6.34 -26.29 36.40
CA GLY A 488 -7.56 -26.83 35.79
C GLY A 488 -7.35 -27.66 34.52
N ASP A 489 -6.09 -27.83 34.09
CA ASP A 489 -5.71 -28.46 32.82
C ASP A 489 -5.66 -30.00 32.86
N GLY A 490 -5.77 -30.61 34.05
CA GLY A 490 -5.66 -32.06 34.23
C GLY A 490 -4.24 -32.59 33.93
N LEU A 491 -4.04 -33.89 34.12
CA LEU A 491 -2.75 -34.53 33.84
C LEU A 491 -2.67 -34.90 32.36
N SER A 492 -1.69 -34.35 31.64
CA SER A 492 -1.54 -34.52 30.18
C SER A 492 -0.47 -35.52 29.76
N ARG A 493 0.54 -35.78 30.60
CA ARG A 493 1.70 -36.64 30.23
C ARG A 493 1.53 -38.09 30.68
N TYR A 494 1.76 -39.03 29.77
CA TYR A 494 1.86 -40.45 30.10
C TYR A 494 3.11 -40.70 30.95
N VAL A 495 3.08 -41.80 31.71
CA VAL A 495 4.13 -42.14 32.67
C VAL A 495 4.68 -43.54 32.43
N GLY A 496 5.95 -43.60 32.09
CA GLY A 496 6.69 -44.84 31.86
C GLY A 496 7.35 -45.38 33.10
N ASN A 497 7.31 -46.70 33.26
CA ASN A 497 8.16 -47.45 34.16
C ASN A 497 9.45 -47.85 33.44
N SER A 498 10.56 -47.22 33.84
CA SER A 498 11.85 -47.40 33.18
C SER A 498 12.41 -48.83 33.20
N ASP A 499 12.00 -49.67 34.15
CA ASP A 499 12.44 -51.08 34.23
C ASP A 499 11.60 -51.98 33.32
N THR A 500 10.27 -51.89 33.41
CA THR A 500 9.37 -52.81 32.71
C THR A 500 9.08 -52.38 31.28
N LYS A 501 9.40 -51.13 30.92
CA LYS A 501 8.99 -50.50 29.66
C LYS A 501 7.47 -50.55 29.46
N LEU A 502 6.73 -50.47 30.55
CA LEU A 502 5.29 -50.25 30.52
C LEU A 502 5.00 -48.76 30.73
N TYR A 503 4.05 -48.20 29.99
CA TYR A 503 3.53 -46.86 30.25
C TYR A 503 2.07 -46.88 30.68
N TYR A 504 1.68 -45.90 31.47
CA TYR A 504 0.36 -45.78 32.08
C TYR A 504 -0.24 -44.44 31.68
N GLU A 505 -1.58 -44.40 31.62
CA GLU A 505 -2.32 -43.15 31.40
C GLU A 505 -1.93 -42.08 32.44
N PRO A 506 -2.01 -40.78 32.10
CA PRO A 506 -1.61 -39.70 33.00
C PRO A 506 -2.28 -39.79 34.39
N ALA A 507 -3.56 -40.15 34.43
CA ALA A 507 -4.32 -40.32 35.68
C ALA A 507 -3.79 -41.46 36.58
N ASN A 508 -3.12 -42.45 35.98
CA ASN A 508 -2.62 -43.66 36.65
C ASN A 508 -1.13 -43.57 37.02
N TRP A 509 -0.56 -42.36 37.06
CA TRP A 509 0.85 -42.11 37.44
C TRP A 509 1.30 -42.77 38.75
N ALA A 510 0.36 -42.94 39.69
CA ALA A 510 0.64 -43.54 40.99
C ALA A 510 1.01 -45.03 40.91
N GLU A 511 0.64 -45.72 39.82
CA GLU A 511 0.97 -47.14 39.60
C GLU A 511 2.45 -47.36 39.30
N VAL A 512 3.13 -46.35 38.74
CA VAL A 512 4.57 -46.38 38.54
C VAL A 512 5.25 -45.94 39.82
N PRO A 513 6.17 -46.73 40.42
CA PRO A 513 6.96 -46.27 41.56
C PRO A 513 7.73 -44.99 41.23
N VAL A 514 7.80 -44.03 42.16
CA VAL A 514 8.46 -42.72 41.92
C VAL A 514 9.89 -42.86 41.41
N GLU A 515 10.63 -43.86 41.90
CA GLU A 515 11.98 -44.20 41.50
C GLU A 515 12.11 -44.86 40.11
N LYS A 516 10.99 -44.94 39.35
CA LYS A 516 10.90 -45.56 38.01
C LYS A 516 10.21 -44.67 36.98
N ARG A 517 9.72 -43.49 37.35
CA ARG A 517 8.92 -42.63 36.48
C ARG A 517 9.78 -41.90 35.45
N ILE A 518 9.25 -41.84 34.23
CA ILE A 518 9.64 -40.91 33.15
C ILE A 518 8.32 -40.43 32.52
N PHE A 519 8.20 -39.14 32.24
CA PHE A 519 6.99 -38.54 31.64
C PHE A 519 7.22 -38.22 30.16
N PHE A 520 6.22 -38.48 29.32
CA PHE A 520 6.31 -38.33 27.86
C PHE A 520 4.91 -38.18 27.21
N SER A 521 4.84 -37.81 25.93
CA SER A 521 3.66 -38.02 25.08
C SER A 521 3.46 -39.53 24.80
N GLU A 522 2.30 -39.93 24.28
CA GLU A 522 2.06 -41.35 23.95
C GLU A 522 3.01 -41.81 22.82
N GLU A 523 3.18 -40.97 21.80
CA GLU A 523 4.03 -41.21 20.65
C GLU A 523 5.50 -41.34 21.07
N GLU A 524 5.97 -40.46 21.95
CA GLU A 524 7.30 -40.53 22.55
C GLU A 524 7.48 -41.84 23.34
N ALA A 525 6.46 -42.31 24.08
CA ALA A 525 6.51 -43.58 24.78
C ALA A 525 6.77 -44.75 23.82
N ILE A 526 5.96 -44.83 22.77
CA ILE A 526 5.97 -45.90 21.77
C ILE A 526 7.28 -45.86 20.98
N ALA A 527 7.69 -44.68 20.50
CA ALA A 527 8.95 -44.47 19.79
C ALA A 527 10.17 -44.91 20.62
N ASN A 528 10.08 -44.82 21.95
CA ASN A 528 11.13 -45.23 22.89
C ASN A 528 10.94 -46.66 23.46
N GLY A 529 10.08 -47.46 22.81
CA GLY A 529 9.92 -48.88 23.09
C GLY A 529 9.12 -49.21 24.35
N TYR A 530 8.28 -48.29 24.84
CA TYR A 530 7.32 -48.58 25.90
C TYR A 530 6.05 -49.20 25.30
N THR A 531 5.39 -50.04 26.10
CA THR A 531 4.12 -50.68 25.77
C THR A 531 3.05 -50.31 26.80
N PRO A 532 1.76 -50.22 26.45
CA PRO A 532 0.73 -49.81 27.39
C PRO A 532 0.54 -50.85 28.50
N ALA A 533 0.38 -50.38 29.74
CA ALA A 533 0.06 -51.20 30.91
C ALA A 533 -1.45 -51.49 31.06
N PHE A 534 -2.26 -50.91 30.18
CA PHE A 534 -3.71 -50.98 30.15
C PHE A 534 -4.17 -51.68 28.86
N GLU A 535 -5.41 -52.17 28.84
CA GLU A 535 -6.00 -52.60 27.57
C GLU A 535 -6.17 -51.37 26.68
N ARG A 536 -5.29 -51.29 25.69
CA ARG A 536 -5.37 -50.34 24.60
C ARG A 536 -6.01 -51.06 23.43
N ASP A 537 -6.98 -50.42 22.80
CA ASP A 537 -7.52 -50.94 21.55
C ASP A 537 -6.36 -51.18 20.58
N SER A 538 -6.39 -52.33 19.90
CA SER A 538 -5.35 -52.72 18.96
C SER A 538 -5.39 -51.79 17.75
N LYS A 539 -4.58 -50.74 17.77
CA LYS A 539 -4.47 -49.76 16.70
C LYS A 539 -3.57 -50.30 15.59
N ILE A 540 -4.01 -50.19 14.35
CA ILE A 540 -3.23 -50.60 13.17
C ILE A 540 -1.95 -49.78 13.07
N ALA A 541 -1.96 -48.51 13.47
CA ALA A 541 -0.75 -47.67 13.48
C ALA A 541 0.39 -48.31 14.30
N ASP A 542 0.09 -48.94 15.43
CA ASP A 542 1.11 -49.61 16.25
C ASP A 542 1.75 -50.79 15.52
N ALA A 543 0.94 -51.55 14.78
CA ALA A 543 1.44 -52.67 13.99
C ALA A 543 2.30 -52.20 12.81
N ARG A 544 2.05 -50.99 12.27
CA ARG A 544 2.89 -50.37 11.25
C ARG A 544 4.28 -49.99 11.78
N TYR A 545 4.37 -49.52 13.04
CA TYR A 545 5.65 -49.19 13.68
C TYR A 545 6.38 -50.41 14.28
N ALA A 546 5.70 -51.55 14.40
CA ALA A 546 6.31 -52.76 14.96
C ALA A 546 7.40 -53.30 14.01
N PRO A 547 8.60 -53.66 14.52
CA PRO A 547 9.64 -54.25 13.69
C PRO A 547 9.14 -55.48 12.92
N VAL A 548 9.58 -55.65 11.68
CA VAL A 548 9.25 -56.84 10.86
C VAL A 548 9.57 -58.12 11.63
N GLY A 549 8.63 -59.05 11.67
CA GLY A 549 8.71 -60.31 12.43
C GLY A 549 8.08 -60.25 13.82
N SER A 550 7.49 -59.13 14.22
CA SER A 550 6.81 -58.96 15.51
C SER A 550 5.42 -59.59 15.49
N SER A 551 5.04 -60.24 16.60
CA SER A 551 3.65 -60.67 16.79
C SER A 551 2.77 -59.48 17.12
N VAL A 552 1.69 -59.29 16.37
CA VAL A 552 0.73 -58.19 16.54
C VAL A 552 -0.70 -58.73 16.57
N SER A 553 -1.58 -58.05 17.31
CA SER A 553 -3.03 -58.22 17.25
C SER A 553 -3.58 -56.92 16.71
N ILE A 554 -4.39 -56.97 15.65
CA ILE A 554 -5.02 -55.79 15.03
C ILE A 554 -6.48 -56.05 14.73
N SER A 555 -7.29 -55.00 14.84
CA SER A 555 -8.70 -55.04 14.44
C SER A 555 -9.03 -53.85 13.55
N GLY A 556 -9.68 -54.12 12.42
CA GLY A 556 -10.03 -53.11 11.44
C GLY A 556 -11.16 -53.57 10.54
N VAL A 557 -11.72 -52.64 9.78
CA VAL A 557 -12.76 -52.89 8.79
C VAL A 557 -12.12 -53.19 7.45
N VAL A 558 -12.58 -54.25 6.77
CA VAL A 558 -12.11 -54.62 5.43
C VAL A 558 -12.55 -53.57 4.41
N THR A 559 -11.59 -52.89 3.79
CA THR A 559 -11.82 -51.84 2.78
C THR A 559 -11.68 -52.37 1.35
N HIS A 560 -10.84 -53.37 1.14
CA HIS A 560 -10.62 -54.02 -0.16
C HIS A 560 -10.10 -55.46 0.01
N ILE A 561 -10.33 -56.33 -0.99
CA ILE A 561 -9.88 -57.72 -0.98
C ILE A 561 -9.26 -58.05 -2.33
N SER A 562 -8.00 -58.50 -2.32
CA SER A 562 -7.27 -58.95 -3.50
C SER A 562 -6.63 -60.31 -3.26
N GLY A 563 -7.28 -61.39 -3.72
CA GLY A 563 -6.85 -62.76 -3.43
C GLY A 563 -6.87 -63.08 -1.94
N ASP A 564 -5.72 -63.45 -1.37
CA ASP A 564 -5.55 -63.73 0.06
C ASP A 564 -5.23 -62.46 0.89
N ASN A 565 -5.16 -61.28 0.26
CA ASN A 565 -4.84 -60.01 0.90
C ASN A 565 -6.13 -59.24 1.23
N TYR A 566 -6.34 -58.96 2.51
CA TYR A 566 -7.44 -58.17 3.04
C TYR A 566 -6.89 -56.83 3.50
N TYR A 567 -7.22 -55.76 2.77
CA TYR A 567 -6.92 -54.40 3.20
C TYR A 567 -7.86 -54.07 4.33
N ILE A 568 -7.32 -53.75 5.49
CA ILE A 568 -8.10 -53.38 6.66
C ILE A 568 -7.66 -52.03 7.19
N GLN A 569 -8.61 -51.29 7.75
CA GLN A 569 -8.38 -49.96 8.26
C GLN A 569 -9.18 -49.72 9.54
N ASP A 570 -8.57 -48.99 10.47
CA ASP A 570 -9.22 -48.40 11.64
C ASP A 570 -9.12 -46.87 11.56
N ASP A 571 -9.42 -46.18 12.65
CA ASP A 571 -9.31 -44.73 12.75
C ASP A 571 -7.86 -44.21 12.75
N THR A 572 -6.87 -45.11 12.86
CA THR A 572 -5.44 -44.76 13.00
C THR A 572 -4.62 -45.01 11.74
N ALA A 573 -4.85 -46.12 11.04
CA ALA A 573 -4.08 -46.48 9.85
C ALA A 573 -4.72 -47.64 9.04
N GLY A 574 -4.15 -47.90 7.87
CA GLY A 574 -4.46 -49.04 7.00
C GLY A 574 -3.31 -50.04 6.94
N ILE A 575 -3.62 -51.33 6.81
CA ILE A 575 -2.63 -52.39 6.63
C ILE A 575 -3.25 -53.59 5.90
N VAL A 576 -2.41 -54.38 5.23
CA VAL A 576 -2.83 -55.64 4.62
C VAL A 576 -2.74 -56.79 5.63
N VAL A 577 -3.82 -57.54 5.79
CA VAL A 577 -3.82 -58.85 6.44
C VAL A 577 -3.81 -59.94 5.37
N ARG A 578 -2.78 -60.77 5.36
CA ARG A 578 -2.67 -61.90 4.43
C ARG A 578 -3.10 -63.19 5.12
N SER A 579 -4.18 -63.80 4.64
CA SER A 579 -4.73 -65.04 5.19
C SER A 579 -5.42 -65.91 4.15
N SER A 580 -5.16 -67.22 4.17
CA SER A 580 -5.71 -68.17 3.19
C SER A 580 -7.03 -68.84 3.63
N ASN A 581 -7.48 -68.59 4.87
CA ASN A 581 -8.63 -69.26 5.47
C ASN A 581 -9.74 -68.32 5.97
N LEU A 582 -9.66 -67.03 5.63
CA LEU A 582 -10.65 -66.03 5.99
C LEU A 582 -11.75 -65.95 4.91
N ASP A 583 -13.01 -65.82 5.33
CA ASP A 583 -14.18 -65.58 4.47
C ASP A 583 -14.88 -64.28 4.92
N ALA A 584 -14.17 -63.16 4.76
CA ALA A 584 -14.65 -61.82 5.09
C ALA A 584 -15.06 -61.05 3.82
N LYS A 585 -15.99 -60.09 3.97
CA LYS A 585 -16.42 -59.20 2.90
C LYS A 585 -15.96 -57.77 3.18
N VAL A 586 -15.89 -56.94 2.14
CA VAL A 586 -15.74 -55.49 2.30
C VAL A 586 -16.85 -54.96 3.21
N GLY A 587 -16.48 -54.18 4.21
CA GLY A 587 -17.36 -53.69 5.27
C GLY A 587 -17.50 -54.61 6.48
N ASP A 588 -16.84 -55.77 6.54
CA ASP A 588 -16.76 -56.58 7.76
C ASP A 588 -15.61 -56.10 8.65
N LYS A 589 -15.80 -56.15 9.97
CA LYS A 589 -14.72 -55.94 10.95
C LYS A 589 -14.08 -57.28 11.28
N ILE A 590 -12.75 -57.33 11.22
CA ILE A 590 -11.97 -58.53 11.54
C ILE A 590 -11.03 -58.28 12.73
N LEU A 591 -10.63 -59.35 13.38
CA LEU A 591 -9.54 -59.40 14.36
C LEU A 591 -8.51 -60.41 13.86
N ALA A 592 -7.27 -59.96 13.69
CA ALA A 592 -6.16 -60.77 13.19
C ALA A 592 -5.01 -60.76 14.20
N ASN A 593 -4.59 -61.95 14.65
CA ASN A 593 -3.39 -62.13 15.46
C ASN A 593 -2.31 -62.74 14.58
N GLY A 594 -1.29 -61.99 14.21
CA GLY A 594 -0.33 -62.41 13.20
C GLY A 594 1.08 -61.93 13.45
N VAL A 595 1.90 -62.10 12.43
CA VAL A 595 3.29 -61.63 12.44
C VAL A 595 3.45 -60.57 11.35
N THR A 596 4.04 -59.43 11.69
CA THR A 596 4.40 -58.40 10.70
C THR A 596 5.42 -58.97 9.72
N SER A 597 5.23 -58.70 8.44
CA SER A 597 6.08 -59.17 7.36
C SER A 597 6.07 -58.15 6.23
N GLU A 598 7.14 -58.10 5.46
CA GLU A 598 7.17 -57.32 4.22
C GLU A 598 7.17 -58.25 3.00
N TYR A 599 6.44 -57.86 1.96
CA TYR A 599 6.44 -58.56 0.67
C TYR A 599 6.48 -57.55 -0.47
N TYR A 600 7.58 -57.56 -1.25
CA TYR A 600 7.87 -56.53 -2.27
C TYR A 600 7.84 -55.10 -1.74
N GLY A 601 8.20 -54.92 -0.46
CA GLY A 601 8.20 -53.64 0.25
C GLY A 601 6.84 -53.22 0.78
N MET A 602 5.78 -54.02 0.58
CA MET A 602 4.49 -53.78 1.21
C MET A 602 4.44 -54.37 2.62
N LEU A 603 4.04 -53.58 3.61
CA LEU A 603 3.89 -54.04 4.99
C LEU A 603 2.57 -54.80 5.17
N GLN A 604 2.64 -55.99 5.74
CA GLN A 604 1.48 -56.86 5.94
C GLN A 604 1.56 -57.65 7.25
N VAL A 605 0.42 -58.11 7.73
CA VAL A 605 0.30 -59.07 8.83
C VAL A 605 -0.09 -60.43 8.25
N VAL A 606 0.79 -61.42 8.39
CA VAL A 606 0.55 -62.78 7.90
C VAL A 606 -0.04 -63.62 9.04
N THR A 607 -1.22 -64.20 8.82
CA THR A 607 -1.85 -65.06 9.82
C THR A 607 -2.89 -66.04 9.28
N GLU A 608 -3.10 -67.11 10.03
CA GLU A 608 -4.25 -68.02 9.92
C GLU A 608 -5.16 -67.96 11.17
N ASP A 609 -4.76 -67.19 12.20
CA ASP A 609 -5.58 -66.83 13.37
C ASP A 609 -6.24 -65.47 13.13
N VAL A 610 -7.26 -65.50 12.28
CA VAL A 610 -8.08 -64.34 11.93
C VAL A 610 -9.55 -64.73 11.90
N LYS A 611 -10.42 -63.81 12.32
CA LYS A 611 -11.88 -64.01 12.31
C LYS A 611 -12.62 -62.71 12.06
N VAL A 612 -13.79 -62.84 11.45
CA VAL A 612 -14.79 -61.76 11.43
C VAL A 612 -15.35 -61.60 12.85
N THR A 613 -15.20 -60.42 13.44
CA THR A 613 -15.76 -60.08 14.75
C THR A 613 -17.14 -59.46 14.63
N GLU A 614 -17.39 -58.72 13.55
CA GLU A 614 -18.68 -58.08 13.27
C GLU A 614 -18.87 -57.96 11.74
N ALA A 615 -20.05 -58.29 11.23
CA ALA A 615 -20.32 -58.29 9.79
C ALA A 615 -21.10 -57.05 9.36
N GLY A 616 -20.74 -56.45 8.22
CA GLY A 616 -21.46 -55.35 7.61
C GLY A 616 -21.53 -54.08 8.45
N VAL A 617 -20.44 -53.72 9.14
CA VAL A 617 -20.34 -52.48 9.95
C VAL A 617 -20.35 -51.21 9.10
N GLY A 618 -20.13 -51.33 7.78
CA GLY A 618 -19.93 -50.20 6.88
C GLY A 618 -18.44 -49.84 6.80
N GLY A 619 -17.98 -49.43 5.61
CA GLY A 619 -16.58 -49.05 5.41
C GLY A 619 -16.26 -47.66 5.97
N PRO A 620 -14.99 -47.37 6.32
CA PRO A 620 -14.57 -46.01 6.62
C PRO A 620 -14.81 -45.08 5.42
N SER A 621 -15.10 -43.82 5.69
CA SER A 621 -15.10 -42.77 4.67
C SER A 621 -13.67 -42.59 4.13
N PRO A 622 -13.48 -42.35 2.83
CA PRO A 622 -12.15 -42.12 2.28
C PRO A 622 -11.55 -40.82 2.81
N SER A 623 -10.24 -40.82 3.03
CA SER A 623 -9.48 -39.59 3.30
C SER A 623 -9.14 -38.90 1.97
N TYR A 624 -9.47 -37.62 1.85
CA TYR A 624 -9.08 -36.83 0.67
C TYR A 624 -7.61 -36.45 0.77
N ILE A 625 -6.83 -36.73 -0.27
CA ILE A 625 -5.39 -36.49 -0.31
C ILE A 625 -4.96 -35.91 -1.66
N LYS A 626 -3.80 -35.27 -1.69
CA LYS A 626 -3.12 -34.90 -2.94
C LYS A 626 -2.33 -36.10 -3.47
N ALA A 627 -2.01 -36.10 -4.77
CA ALA A 627 -1.19 -37.17 -5.34
C ALA A 627 0.23 -37.25 -4.71
N THR A 628 0.76 -36.14 -4.18
CA THR A 628 2.04 -36.10 -3.45
C THR A 628 2.00 -36.81 -2.09
N ASP A 629 0.82 -37.00 -1.51
CA ASP A 629 0.65 -37.62 -0.19
C ASP A 629 0.57 -39.15 -0.30
N LEU A 630 0.54 -39.69 -1.52
CA LEU A 630 0.68 -41.12 -1.76
C LEU A 630 2.08 -41.58 -1.32
N GLY A 631 2.11 -42.38 -0.27
CA GLY A 631 3.35 -42.75 0.39
C GLY A 631 3.15 -43.75 1.51
N GLU A 632 4.20 -43.96 2.30
CA GLU A 632 4.24 -44.94 3.38
C GLU A 632 3.18 -44.68 4.47
N SER A 633 2.82 -43.41 4.70
CA SER A 633 1.79 -43.03 5.67
C SER A 633 0.38 -43.36 5.21
N THR A 634 0.14 -43.42 3.90
CA THR A 634 -1.17 -43.72 3.29
C THR A 634 -1.26 -45.15 2.79
N GLU A 635 -0.17 -45.93 2.82
CA GLU A 635 -0.16 -47.33 2.41
C GLU A 635 -1.24 -48.16 3.13
N GLY A 636 -2.05 -48.87 2.35
CA GLY A 636 -3.14 -49.71 2.85
C GLY A 636 -4.42 -48.96 3.26
N THR A 637 -4.44 -47.63 3.24
CA THR A 637 -5.62 -46.82 3.59
C THR A 637 -6.52 -46.59 2.37
N LEU A 638 -7.81 -46.37 2.62
CA LEU A 638 -8.79 -45.93 1.64
C LEU A 638 -8.75 -44.41 1.50
N VAL A 639 -8.40 -43.93 0.31
CA VAL A 639 -8.22 -42.51 0.01
C VAL A 639 -9.04 -42.09 -1.20
N ALA A 640 -9.23 -40.78 -1.36
CA ALA A 640 -9.87 -40.15 -2.50
C ALA A 640 -8.95 -39.07 -3.09
N ILE A 641 -8.81 -39.06 -4.41
CA ILE A 641 -8.11 -37.99 -5.14
C ILE A 641 -9.12 -37.34 -6.09
N GLU A 642 -9.22 -36.01 -6.03
CA GLU A 642 -10.16 -35.22 -6.83
C GLU A 642 -9.53 -34.66 -8.11
N ASN A 643 -10.37 -34.36 -9.10
CA ASN A 643 -10.04 -33.73 -10.38
C ASN A 643 -8.93 -34.47 -11.13
N VAL A 644 -9.14 -35.78 -11.32
CA VAL A 644 -8.13 -36.69 -11.88
C VAL A 644 -8.19 -36.71 -13.40
N SER A 645 -7.06 -36.42 -14.04
CA SER A 645 -6.87 -36.58 -15.49
C SER A 645 -6.03 -37.81 -15.81
N VAL A 646 -6.54 -38.72 -16.64
CA VAL A 646 -5.86 -39.99 -16.96
C VAL A 646 -5.06 -39.86 -18.25
N ASN A 647 -3.73 -39.89 -18.14
CA ASN A 647 -2.81 -39.46 -19.19
C ASN A 647 -2.35 -40.61 -20.11
N SER A 648 -2.02 -41.77 -19.54
CA SER A 648 -1.53 -42.92 -20.31
C SER A 648 -1.75 -44.23 -19.56
N VAL A 649 -1.62 -45.36 -20.24
CA VAL A 649 -1.70 -46.70 -19.66
C VAL A 649 -0.54 -47.57 -20.15
N ASP A 650 0.06 -48.34 -19.24
CA ASP A 650 1.12 -49.29 -19.57
C ASP A 650 0.57 -50.69 -19.96
N SER A 651 1.46 -51.64 -20.27
CA SER A 651 1.06 -53.01 -20.66
C SER A 651 0.47 -53.85 -19.51
N ASN A 652 0.56 -53.35 -18.27
CA ASN A 652 0.07 -54.00 -17.06
C ASN A 652 -1.22 -53.35 -16.54
N HIS A 653 -1.84 -52.43 -17.30
CA HIS A 653 -3.03 -51.66 -16.88
C HIS A 653 -2.79 -50.73 -15.69
N ASN A 654 -1.53 -50.27 -15.51
CA ASN A 654 -1.24 -49.12 -14.66
C ASN A 654 -1.48 -47.84 -15.47
N TYR A 655 -2.35 -46.98 -14.97
CA TYR A 655 -2.67 -45.71 -15.57
C TYR A 655 -1.88 -44.60 -14.90
N THR A 656 -1.10 -43.85 -15.67
CA THR A 656 -0.49 -42.61 -15.20
C THR A 656 -1.55 -41.51 -15.26
N ALA A 657 -1.81 -40.86 -14.13
CA ALA A 657 -2.79 -39.80 -13.99
C ALA A 657 -2.19 -38.57 -13.30
N THR A 658 -2.87 -37.44 -13.40
CA THR A 658 -2.54 -36.19 -12.69
C THR A 658 -3.72 -35.74 -11.85
N ASP A 659 -3.47 -35.28 -10.63
CA ASP A 659 -4.49 -34.66 -9.78
C ASP A 659 -4.81 -33.22 -10.23
N GLY A 660 -5.75 -32.56 -9.54
CA GLY A 660 -6.12 -31.16 -9.81
C GLY A 660 -4.97 -30.15 -9.66
N ASN A 661 -3.87 -30.52 -8.99
CA ASN A 661 -2.69 -29.68 -8.81
C ASN A 661 -1.59 -29.96 -9.87
N GLY A 662 -1.85 -30.89 -10.80
CA GLY A 662 -0.88 -31.31 -11.81
C GLY A 662 0.16 -32.33 -11.31
N ASN A 663 0.02 -32.84 -10.08
CA ASN A 663 0.92 -33.85 -9.54
C ASN A 663 0.61 -35.22 -10.15
N THR A 664 1.64 -35.93 -10.59
CA THR A 664 1.49 -37.22 -11.27
C THR A 664 1.46 -38.38 -10.27
N PHE A 665 0.55 -39.34 -10.49
CA PHE A 665 0.46 -40.59 -9.74
C PHE A 665 0.03 -41.76 -10.63
N VAL A 666 -0.03 -42.96 -10.04
CA VAL A 666 -0.39 -44.19 -10.74
C VAL A 666 -1.69 -44.76 -10.17
N ILE A 667 -2.62 -45.11 -11.05
CA ILE A 667 -3.84 -45.85 -10.73
C ILE A 667 -3.65 -47.29 -11.22
N ASP A 668 -3.81 -48.27 -10.33
CA ASP A 668 -3.83 -49.69 -10.69
C ASP A 668 -5.29 -50.10 -10.93
N SER A 669 -5.68 -50.29 -12.18
CA SER A 669 -7.08 -50.61 -12.53
C SER A 669 -7.16 -51.84 -13.43
N ASP A 670 -7.10 -53.01 -12.81
CA ASP A 670 -7.21 -54.34 -13.43
C ASP A 670 -8.53 -54.59 -14.20
N GLN A 671 -9.52 -53.69 -14.11
CA GLN A 671 -10.85 -53.80 -14.76
C GLN A 671 -11.13 -52.67 -15.77
N ASP A 672 -10.12 -51.88 -16.18
CA ASP A 672 -10.28 -50.72 -17.06
C ASP A 672 -11.36 -49.74 -16.56
N LEU A 673 -11.43 -49.50 -15.23
CA LEU A 673 -12.45 -48.62 -14.63
C LEU A 673 -12.24 -47.15 -15.06
N VAL A 674 -11.02 -46.83 -15.46
CA VAL A 674 -10.61 -45.52 -15.96
C VAL A 674 -10.18 -45.59 -17.43
N GLN A 675 -10.30 -44.48 -18.15
CA GLN A 675 -9.99 -44.41 -19.58
C GLN A 675 -8.97 -43.31 -19.87
N THR A 676 -7.96 -43.60 -20.70
CA THR A 676 -6.99 -42.61 -21.16
C THR A 676 -7.67 -41.45 -21.90
N GLY A 677 -7.30 -40.22 -21.53
CA GLY A 677 -7.84 -38.98 -22.08
C GLY A 677 -9.15 -38.51 -21.45
N LYS A 678 -9.69 -39.22 -20.45
CA LYS A 678 -10.83 -38.76 -19.65
C LYS A 678 -10.38 -38.06 -18.37
N THR A 679 -11.22 -37.13 -17.92
CA THR A 679 -11.20 -36.55 -16.57
C THR A 679 -12.27 -37.22 -15.70
N TYR A 680 -12.00 -37.28 -14.41
CA TYR A 680 -12.88 -37.80 -13.38
C TYR A 680 -12.96 -36.79 -12.24
N ASP A 681 -14.15 -36.63 -11.68
CA ASP A 681 -14.39 -35.76 -10.54
C ASP A 681 -13.64 -36.26 -9.31
N THR A 682 -13.75 -37.56 -9.03
CA THR A 682 -13.07 -38.20 -7.91
C THR A 682 -12.76 -39.64 -8.25
N ILE A 683 -11.58 -40.11 -7.84
CA ILE A 683 -11.24 -41.53 -7.82
C ILE A 683 -10.94 -41.94 -6.39
N ILE A 684 -11.68 -42.92 -5.90
CA ILE A 684 -11.55 -43.50 -4.58
C ILE A 684 -10.81 -44.84 -4.71
N GLY A 685 -9.93 -45.18 -3.78
CA GLY A 685 -9.21 -46.45 -3.85
C GLY A 685 -8.37 -46.72 -2.62
N VAL A 686 -7.93 -47.97 -2.46
CA VAL A 686 -6.91 -48.29 -1.45
C VAL A 686 -5.52 -48.01 -2.01
N VAL A 687 -4.59 -47.56 -1.16
CA VAL A 687 -3.20 -47.35 -1.57
C VAL A 687 -2.44 -48.67 -1.51
N ASP A 688 -1.90 -49.11 -2.65
CA ASP A 688 -1.05 -50.28 -2.77
C ASP A 688 0.41 -49.88 -3.01
N TYR A 689 1.36 -50.71 -2.59
CA TYR A 689 2.77 -50.51 -2.88
C TYR A 689 3.40 -51.78 -3.44
N ASN A 690 3.92 -51.70 -4.66
CA ASN A 690 4.72 -52.77 -5.23
C ASN A 690 5.70 -52.21 -6.28
N PHE A 691 6.81 -52.93 -6.49
CA PHE A 691 7.83 -52.58 -7.49
C PHE A 691 8.36 -51.13 -7.39
N ASN A 692 8.49 -50.62 -6.17
CA ASN A 692 8.94 -49.26 -5.85
C ASN A 692 7.98 -48.15 -6.32
N THR A 693 6.67 -48.39 -6.32
CA THR A 693 5.67 -47.38 -6.70
C THR A 693 4.41 -47.53 -5.85
N PHE A 694 3.95 -46.41 -5.27
CA PHE A 694 2.62 -46.32 -4.65
C PHE A 694 1.56 -46.15 -5.73
N LYS A 695 0.45 -46.86 -5.60
CA LYS A 695 -0.64 -46.87 -6.58
C LYS A 695 -1.99 -46.74 -5.90
N LEU A 696 -2.90 -46.03 -6.53
CA LEU A 696 -4.30 -45.99 -6.12
C LEU A 696 -5.08 -47.12 -6.78
N VAL A 697 -5.75 -47.97 -5.99
CA VAL A 697 -6.50 -49.13 -6.49
C VAL A 697 -8.01 -48.91 -6.30
N PRO A 698 -8.75 -48.41 -7.31
CA PRO A 698 -10.21 -48.33 -7.24
C PRO A 698 -10.84 -49.72 -7.13
N ARG A 699 -11.81 -49.87 -6.22
CA ARG A 699 -12.35 -51.18 -5.84
C ARG A 699 -13.50 -51.61 -6.75
N SER A 700 -14.24 -50.64 -7.30
CA SER A 700 -15.36 -50.87 -8.21
C SER A 700 -15.62 -49.64 -9.07
N SER A 701 -16.56 -49.75 -10.03
CA SER A 701 -17.01 -48.59 -10.81
C SER A 701 -17.70 -47.50 -9.98
N GLU A 702 -18.17 -47.81 -8.77
CA GLU A 702 -18.75 -46.82 -7.85
C GLU A 702 -17.67 -45.90 -7.24
N ASP A 703 -16.41 -46.32 -7.26
CA ASP A 703 -15.28 -45.51 -6.79
C ASP A 703 -14.74 -44.54 -7.86
N VAL A 704 -15.26 -44.60 -9.08
CA VAL A 704 -14.84 -43.75 -10.21
C VAL A 704 -15.98 -42.81 -10.55
N ILE A 705 -15.91 -41.59 -10.02
CA ILE A 705 -16.96 -40.57 -10.17
C ILE A 705 -16.65 -39.76 -11.44
N GLU A 706 -17.54 -39.83 -12.44
CA GLU A 706 -17.38 -39.09 -13.69
C GLU A 706 -17.43 -37.57 -13.46
N ASP A 707 -16.71 -36.83 -14.30
CA ASP A 707 -16.64 -35.37 -14.25
C ASP A 707 -18.00 -34.72 -14.55
N ILE A 708 -18.25 -33.56 -13.94
CA ILE A 708 -19.51 -32.82 -14.07
C ILE A 708 -19.32 -31.74 -15.14
N PRO A 709 -20.14 -31.68 -16.20
CA PRO A 709 -20.01 -30.63 -17.20
C PRO A 709 -20.28 -29.25 -16.58
N VAL A 710 -19.57 -28.22 -17.06
CA VAL A 710 -19.86 -26.82 -16.70
C VAL A 710 -21.27 -26.48 -17.17
N SER A 711 -22.14 -26.07 -16.25
CA SER A 711 -23.46 -25.48 -16.49
C SER A 711 -23.39 -23.96 -16.42
N THR A 712 -24.38 -23.27 -16.99
CA THR A 712 -24.52 -21.82 -16.72
C THR A 712 -24.92 -21.60 -15.26
N ILE A 713 -24.70 -20.39 -14.74
CA ILE A 713 -25.11 -20.05 -13.38
C ILE A 713 -26.63 -20.07 -13.27
N GLU A 714 -27.39 -19.65 -14.29
CA GLU A 714 -28.85 -19.79 -14.31
C GLU A 714 -29.29 -21.26 -14.19
N GLU A 715 -28.66 -22.18 -14.91
CA GLU A 715 -28.95 -23.61 -14.81
C GLU A 715 -28.66 -24.14 -13.40
N ALA A 716 -27.51 -23.76 -12.82
CA ALA A 716 -27.13 -24.13 -11.45
C ALA A 716 -28.15 -23.60 -10.42
N ARG A 717 -28.65 -22.36 -10.58
CA ARG A 717 -29.68 -21.79 -9.71
C ARG A 717 -31.01 -22.54 -9.77
N THR A 718 -31.32 -23.17 -10.91
CA THR A 718 -32.57 -23.94 -11.08
C THR A 718 -32.47 -25.41 -10.66
N ALA A 719 -31.27 -25.87 -10.27
CA ALA A 719 -31.07 -27.23 -9.79
C ALA A 719 -31.81 -27.48 -8.47
N GLU A 720 -32.22 -28.72 -8.21
CA GLU A 720 -32.72 -29.10 -6.88
C GLU A 720 -31.60 -28.89 -5.85
N LEU A 721 -31.93 -28.45 -4.63
CA LEU A 721 -30.95 -28.37 -3.54
C LEU A 721 -30.26 -29.73 -3.32
N ASP A 722 -29.02 -29.71 -2.87
CA ASP A 722 -28.14 -30.88 -2.74
C ASP A 722 -27.75 -31.53 -4.09
N THR A 723 -27.79 -30.76 -5.19
CA THR A 723 -27.30 -31.22 -6.50
C THR A 723 -25.87 -30.72 -6.72
N LYS A 724 -24.94 -31.63 -7.07
CA LYS A 724 -23.57 -31.24 -7.43
C LYS A 724 -23.58 -30.58 -8.81
N VAL A 725 -23.13 -29.34 -8.88
CA VAL A 725 -23.03 -28.51 -10.09
C VAL A 725 -21.58 -28.09 -10.31
N GLN A 726 -21.24 -27.74 -11.54
CA GLN A 726 -19.96 -27.10 -11.89
C GLN A 726 -20.26 -25.82 -12.65
N ILE A 727 -19.76 -24.69 -12.16
CA ILE A 727 -19.97 -23.37 -12.78
C ILE A 727 -18.63 -22.71 -13.13
N GLU A 728 -18.69 -21.76 -14.05
CA GLU A 728 -17.66 -20.77 -14.26
C GLU A 728 -18.27 -19.38 -14.24
N GLY A 729 -17.58 -18.43 -13.63
CA GLY A 729 -18.01 -17.03 -13.67
C GLY A 729 -16.93 -16.10 -13.14
N ILE A 730 -17.19 -14.81 -13.27
CA ILE A 730 -16.31 -13.74 -12.84
C ILE A 730 -16.69 -13.33 -11.41
N VAL A 731 -15.70 -13.23 -10.53
CA VAL A 731 -15.86 -12.70 -9.17
C VAL A 731 -16.14 -11.20 -9.26
N THR A 732 -17.31 -10.77 -8.83
CA THR A 732 -17.73 -9.36 -8.88
C THR A 732 -17.61 -8.63 -7.56
N ALA A 733 -17.69 -9.37 -6.45
CA ALA A 733 -17.50 -8.89 -5.09
C ALA A 733 -17.02 -10.05 -4.20
N ILE A 734 -16.38 -9.70 -3.09
CA ILE A 734 -15.93 -10.65 -2.06
C ILE A 734 -16.38 -10.07 -0.73
N SER A 735 -17.03 -10.89 0.10
CA SER A 735 -17.38 -10.51 1.48
C SER A 735 -17.11 -11.69 2.40
N GLY A 736 -16.05 -11.58 3.21
CA GLY A 736 -15.55 -12.70 4.02
C GLY A 736 -15.20 -13.91 3.14
N GLN A 737 -15.90 -15.03 3.37
CA GLN A 737 -15.72 -16.29 2.62
C GLN A 737 -16.60 -16.40 1.37
N ASN A 738 -17.46 -15.40 1.13
CA ASN A 738 -18.42 -15.39 0.03
C ASN A 738 -17.84 -14.68 -1.19
N TYR A 739 -17.66 -15.43 -2.27
CA TYR A 739 -17.32 -14.91 -3.58
C TYR A 739 -18.60 -14.77 -4.40
N TYR A 740 -18.97 -13.55 -4.75
CA TYR A 740 -20.08 -13.29 -5.65
C TYR A 740 -19.61 -13.51 -7.07
N VAL A 741 -20.15 -14.53 -7.73
CA VAL A 741 -19.68 -14.99 -9.04
C VAL A 741 -20.82 -14.84 -10.03
N GLN A 742 -20.56 -14.20 -11.17
CA GLN A 742 -21.55 -14.06 -12.23
C GLN A 742 -21.02 -14.44 -13.61
N ASP A 743 -21.91 -14.96 -14.44
CA ASP A 743 -21.70 -15.19 -15.87
C ASP A 743 -22.67 -14.30 -16.68
N GLU A 744 -22.79 -14.55 -17.99
CA GLU A 744 -23.74 -13.79 -18.84
C GLU A 744 -25.22 -14.04 -18.48
N THR A 745 -25.51 -15.05 -17.66
CA THR A 745 -26.87 -15.55 -17.38
C THR A 745 -27.38 -15.17 -15.99
N ALA A 746 -26.57 -15.31 -14.94
CA ALA A 746 -26.95 -15.02 -13.57
C ALA A 746 -25.75 -14.86 -12.63
N GLY A 747 -26.02 -14.53 -11.36
CA GLY A 747 -25.06 -14.48 -10.26
C GLY A 747 -25.37 -15.54 -9.20
N ILE A 748 -24.36 -16.00 -8.49
CA ILE A 748 -24.47 -16.96 -7.38
C ILE A 748 -23.32 -16.76 -6.40
N VAL A 749 -23.53 -17.14 -5.15
CA VAL A 749 -22.47 -17.12 -4.13
C VAL A 749 -21.70 -18.44 -4.14
N VAL A 750 -20.39 -18.34 -4.24
CA VAL A 750 -19.45 -19.44 -4.01
C VAL A 750 -18.80 -19.20 -2.66
N ARG A 751 -19.10 -20.06 -1.68
CA ARG A 751 -18.60 -19.91 -0.32
C ARG A 751 -17.46 -20.90 -0.05
N VAL A 752 -16.26 -20.39 0.20
CA VAL A 752 -15.08 -21.23 0.45
C VAL A 752 -14.73 -21.15 1.93
N GLU A 753 -15.11 -22.19 2.70
CA GLU A 753 -14.93 -22.20 4.17
C GLU A 753 -13.48 -22.44 4.60
N GLU A 754 -12.74 -23.21 3.80
CA GLU A 754 -11.35 -23.56 4.06
C GLU A 754 -10.41 -22.41 3.66
N PRO A 755 -9.50 -21.98 4.54
CA PRO A 755 -8.50 -20.97 4.19
C PRO A 755 -7.54 -21.52 3.14
N GLY A 756 -7.29 -20.77 2.06
CA GLY A 756 -6.31 -21.13 1.02
C GLY A 756 -6.70 -20.82 -0.42
N PHE A 757 -7.96 -20.49 -0.69
CA PHE A 757 -8.40 -19.98 -1.98
C PHE A 757 -8.40 -18.44 -1.97
N THR A 758 -7.73 -17.80 -2.93
CA THR A 758 -7.48 -16.34 -2.93
C THR A 758 -7.74 -15.69 -4.29
N ALA A 759 -8.96 -15.84 -4.82
CA ALA A 759 -9.39 -15.09 -6.01
C ALA A 759 -9.61 -13.59 -5.71
N GLN A 760 -9.37 -12.75 -6.71
CA GLN A 760 -9.61 -11.30 -6.68
C GLN A 760 -10.89 -10.93 -7.43
N VAL A 761 -11.45 -9.75 -7.14
CA VAL A 761 -12.52 -9.19 -7.96
C VAL A 761 -12.00 -8.99 -9.40
N GLY A 762 -12.75 -9.49 -10.37
CA GLY A 762 -12.34 -9.52 -11.77
C GLY A 762 -11.61 -10.80 -12.21
N ASP A 763 -11.41 -11.77 -11.33
CA ASP A 763 -10.94 -13.11 -11.72
C ASP A 763 -12.10 -13.97 -12.20
N LYS A 764 -11.84 -14.83 -13.19
CA LYS A 764 -12.76 -15.89 -13.59
C LYS A 764 -12.40 -17.18 -12.86
N ILE A 765 -13.33 -17.69 -12.08
CA ILE A 765 -13.16 -18.92 -11.31
C ILE A 765 -14.03 -20.03 -11.86
N ARG A 766 -13.64 -21.27 -11.55
CA ARG A 766 -14.47 -22.47 -11.69
C ARG A 766 -14.68 -23.06 -10.32
N ALA A 767 -15.92 -23.36 -10.00
CA ALA A 767 -16.30 -23.96 -8.73
C ALA A 767 -17.21 -25.17 -8.96
N LYS A 768 -17.00 -26.21 -8.18
CA LYS A 768 -17.77 -27.46 -8.24
C LYS A 768 -18.22 -27.88 -6.85
N ALA A 769 -19.52 -27.82 -6.59
CA ALA A 769 -20.06 -28.11 -5.26
C ALA A 769 -21.55 -28.41 -5.33
N ARG A 770 -22.12 -28.83 -4.19
CA ARG A 770 -23.56 -29.02 -4.05
C ARG A 770 -24.25 -27.66 -3.86
N THR A 771 -25.42 -27.50 -4.44
CA THR A 771 -26.31 -26.35 -4.21
C THR A 771 -26.88 -26.42 -2.80
N GLU A 772 -26.75 -25.32 -2.05
CA GLU A 772 -27.23 -25.18 -0.69
C GLU A 772 -27.94 -23.83 -0.51
N GLU A 773 -28.82 -23.75 0.49
CA GLU A 773 -29.51 -22.51 0.84
C GLU A 773 -29.24 -22.19 2.31
N TYR A 774 -28.62 -21.04 2.56
CA TYR A 774 -28.29 -20.58 3.91
C TYR A 774 -29.01 -19.26 4.18
N PHE A 775 -29.99 -19.29 5.09
CA PHE A 775 -30.87 -18.15 5.37
C PHE A 775 -31.59 -17.56 4.14
N GLY A 776 -31.85 -18.41 3.14
CA GLY A 776 -32.54 -18.04 1.91
C GLY A 776 -31.59 -17.57 0.78
N LEU A 777 -30.30 -17.40 1.06
CA LEU A 777 -29.28 -17.15 0.04
C LEU A 777 -28.86 -18.46 -0.63
N LEU A 778 -28.95 -18.53 -1.96
CA LEU A 778 -28.51 -19.69 -2.72
C LEU A 778 -26.99 -19.66 -2.94
N GLU A 779 -26.30 -20.68 -2.44
CA GLU A 779 -24.85 -20.79 -2.49
C GLU A 779 -24.36 -22.18 -2.93
N ILE A 780 -23.08 -22.27 -3.27
CA ILE A 780 -22.36 -23.54 -3.40
C ILE A 780 -21.10 -23.50 -2.54
N ILE A 781 -20.80 -24.61 -1.86
CA ILE A 781 -19.68 -24.71 -0.90
C ILE A 781 -18.62 -25.71 -1.40
N PRO A 782 -17.63 -25.29 -2.22
CA PRO A 782 -16.56 -26.17 -2.68
C PRO A 782 -15.46 -26.34 -1.62
N THR A 783 -14.82 -27.51 -1.63
CA THR A 783 -13.50 -27.73 -1.02
C THR A 783 -12.43 -26.96 -1.80
N LEU A 784 -11.25 -26.73 -1.22
CA LEU A 784 -10.13 -26.08 -1.94
C LEU A 784 -9.73 -26.82 -3.22
N HIS A 785 -10.00 -28.12 -3.31
CA HIS A 785 -9.74 -28.92 -4.50
C HIS A 785 -10.75 -28.70 -5.62
N ASN A 786 -11.96 -28.26 -5.30
CA ASN A 786 -13.07 -28.10 -6.22
C ASN A 786 -13.33 -26.64 -6.61
N VAL A 787 -12.41 -25.75 -6.30
CA VAL A 787 -12.43 -24.35 -6.74
C VAL A 787 -11.06 -23.96 -7.28
N SER A 788 -11.03 -23.27 -8.43
CA SER A 788 -9.78 -22.81 -9.04
C SER A 788 -9.98 -21.52 -9.83
N ILE A 789 -8.92 -20.71 -9.93
CA ILE A 789 -8.87 -19.55 -10.81
C ILE A 789 -8.56 -20.07 -12.22
N ILE A 790 -9.46 -19.85 -13.16
CA ILE A 790 -9.29 -20.23 -14.57
C ILE A 790 -8.51 -19.16 -15.33
N GLU A 791 -8.79 -17.90 -15.03
CA GLU A 791 -8.16 -16.74 -15.68
C GLU A 791 -8.18 -15.55 -14.72
N ALA A 792 -7.02 -14.96 -14.44
CA ALA A 792 -6.92 -13.81 -13.55
C ALA A 792 -7.10 -12.48 -14.31
N GLY A 793 -7.73 -11.49 -13.67
CA GLY A 793 -7.82 -10.13 -14.19
C GLY A 793 -8.60 -9.97 -15.51
N VAL A 794 -9.64 -10.77 -15.75
CA VAL A 794 -10.54 -10.59 -16.92
C VAL A 794 -11.40 -9.33 -16.83
N GLY A 795 -11.47 -8.72 -15.65
CA GLY A 795 -12.25 -7.51 -15.39
C GLY A 795 -13.67 -7.81 -14.96
N VAL A 796 -14.36 -6.80 -14.46
CA VAL A 796 -15.72 -6.92 -13.91
C VAL A 796 -16.75 -6.65 -15.02
N PRO A 797 -17.85 -7.42 -15.12
CA PRO A 797 -18.91 -7.15 -16.10
C PRO A 797 -19.63 -5.83 -15.81
N GLU A 798 -20.19 -5.20 -16.85
CA GLU A 798 -21.00 -3.99 -16.69
C GLU A 798 -22.20 -4.24 -15.74
N PRO A 799 -22.43 -3.36 -14.74
CA PRO A 799 -23.50 -3.53 -13.78
C PRO A 799 -24.86 -3.38 -14.45
N LYS A 800 -25.82 -4.23 -14.05
CA LYS A 800 -27.18 -4.17 -14.57
C LYS A 800 -27.96 -3.03 -13.93
N LEU A 801 -28.50 -2.12 -14.75
CA LEU A 801 -29.36 -1.03 -14.27
C LEU A 801 -30.70 -1.60 -13.75
N ILE A 802 -31.03 -1.29 -12.50
CA ILE A 802 -32.27 -1.72 -11.84
C ILE A 802 -32.91 -0.57 -11.05
N THR A 803 -34.13 -0.79 -10.57
CA THR A 803 -34.77 0.03 -9.52
C THR A 803 -35.09 -0.83 -8.29
N SER A 804 -35.52 -0.19 -7.20
CA SER A 804 -35.98 -0.89 -5.98
C SER A 804 -37.10 -1.90 -6.23
N ALA A 805 -37.89 -1.75 -7.29
CA ALA A 805 -38.95 -2.68 -7.67
C ALA A 805 -38.43 -3.99 -8.32
N ASP A 806 -37.19 -3.98 -8.81
CA ASP A 806 -36.57 -5.11 -9.49
C ASP A 806 -35.78 -6.03 -8.53
N MET A 807 -35.53 -5.60 -7.29
CA MET A 807 -34.76 -6.37 -6.29
C MET A 807 -35.51 -7.65 -5.89
N ASN A 808 -35.13 -8.78 -6.47
CA ASN A 808 -35.73 -10.09 -6.23
C ASN A 808 -34.74 -11.23 -6.53
N GLU A 809 -35.17 -12.46 -6.22
CA GLU A 809 -34.44 -13.72 -6.38
C GLU A 809 -33.71 -13.89 -7.73
N ALA A 810 -34.28 -13.42 -8.83
CA ALA A 810 -33.67 -13.58 -10.15
C ALA A 810 -32.40 -12.76 -10.34
N LEU A 811 -32.14 -11.78 -9.48
CA LEU A 811 -30.97 -10.90 -9.51
C LEU A 811 -30.01 -11.15 -8.34
N GLU A 812 -30.35 -12.06 -7.42
CA GLU A 812 -29.50 -12.39 -6.29
C GLU A 812 -28.10 -12.83 -6.77
N GLY A 813 -27.07 -12.29 -6.13
CA GLY A 813 -25.67 -12.52 -6.46
C GLY A 813 -25.15 -11.72 -7.66
N GLN A 814 -26.00 -10.98 -8.40
CA GLN A 814 -25.58 -10.20 -9.58
C GLN A 814 -25.10 -8.80 -9.20
N LEU A 815 -24.16 -8.27 -10.00
CA LEU A 815 -23.73 -6.89 -9.93
C LEU A 815 -24.75 -5.95 -10.59
N VAL A 816 -25.25 -4.98 -9.83
CA VAL A 816 -26.33 -4.08 -10.22
C VAL A 816 -25.96 -2.62 -9.96
N VAL A 817 -26.68 -1.69 -10.60
CA VAL A 817 -26.57 -0.25 -10.36
C VAL A 817 -27.96 0.37 -10.19
N ILE A 818 -28.13 1.18 -9.14
CA ILE A 818 -29.34 1.96 -8.87
C ILE A 818 -28.97 3.44 -8.93
N LYS A 819 -29.82 4.26 -9.56
CA LYS A 819 -29.59 5.69 -9.75
C LYS A 819 -30.53 6.55 -8.90
N ASN A 820 -30.08 7.75 -8.56
CA ASN A 820 -30.87 8.77 -7.83
C ASN A 820 -31.41 8.26 -6.48
N VAL A 821 -30.55 7.64 -5.69
CA VAL A 821 -30.90 7.04 -4.40
C VAL A 821 -30.73 8.06 -3.29
N THR A 822 -31.75 8.27 -2.46
CA THR A 822 -31.66 9.12 -1.27
C THR A 822 -31.62 8.26 -0.02
N VAL A 823 -30.61 8.46 0.82
CA VAL A 823 -30.43 7.68 2.06
C VAL A 823 -31.14 8.37 3.21
N ASP A 824 -32.13 7.69 3.78
CA ASP A 824 -33.03 8.24 4.80
C ASP A 824 -32.52 8.02 6.22
N SER A 825 -32.02 6.82 6.52
CA SER A 825 -31.54 6.45 7.86
C SER A 825 -30.58 5.27 7.83
N ALA A 826 -29.82 5.07 8.90
CA ALA A 826 -28.94 3.93 9.10
C ALA A 826 -29.29 3.23 10.42
N ASP A 827 -29.13 1.90 10.46
CA ASP A 827 -29.22 1.11 11.69
C ASP A 827 -27.84 0.86 12.33
N GLU A 828 -27.81 0.12 13.44
CA GLU A 828 -26.57 -0.19 14.17
C GLU A 828 -25.70 -1.26 13.48
N HIS A 829 -26.23 -1.92 12.44
CA HIS A 829 -25.67 -3.07 11.76
C HIS A 829 -25.13 -2.74 10.36
N GLY A 830 -24.95 -1.46 10.02
CA GLY A 830 -24.43 -1.07 8.70
C GLY A 830 -25.47 -1.08 7.57
N ASN A 831 -26.76 -1.27 7.88
CA ASN A 831 -27.82 -1.16 6.87
C ASN A 831 -28.36 0.27 6.77
N TYR A 832 -28.51 0.74 5.55
CA TYR A 832 -29.00 2.05 5.22
C TYR A 832 -30.33 1.95 4.48
N GLN A 833 -31.37 2.51 5.09
CA GLN A 833 -32.69 2.63 4.49
C GLN A 833 -32.65 3.77 3.48
N ALA A 834 -33.02 3.49 2.25
CA ALA A 834 -32.96 4.44 1.15
C ALA A 834 -34.18 4.36 0.24
N THR A 835 -34.36 5.38 -0.58
CA THR A 835 -35.47 5.48 -1.53
C THR A 835 -34.99 5.92 -2.91
N ASP A 836 -35.61 5.35 -3.94
CA ASP A 836 -35.48 5.79 -5.33
C ASP A 836 -36.86 6.23 -5.88
N SER A 837 -37.01 6.33 -7.20
CA SER A 837 -38.30 6.70 -7.82
C SER A 837 -39.41 5.67 -7.67
N ASP A 838 -39.07 4.42 -7.38
CA ASP A 838 -39.97 3.27 -7.49
C ASP A 838 -40.31 2.65 -6.13
N GLY A 839 -39.56 3.00 -5.07
CA GLY A 839 -39.83 2.48 -3.73
C GLY A 839 -38.70 2.67 -2.74
N SER A 840 -38.74 1.83 -1.71
CA SER A 840 -37.71 1.73 -0.68
C SER A 840 -36.79 0.57 -1.00
N LEU A 841 -35.51 0.75 -0.69
CA LEU A 841 -34.48 -0.28 -0.76
C LEU A 841 -33.58 -0.20 0.47
N VAL A 842 -32.80 -1.24 0.67
CA VAL A 842 -31.76 -1.30 1.71
C VAL A 842 -30.39 -1.42 1.06
N ILE A 843 -29.46 -0.61 1.55
CA ILE A 843 -28.04 -0.67 1.18
C ILE A 843 -27.30 -1.29 2.37
N ASP A 844 -26.56 -2.37 2.13
CA ASP A 844 -25.72 -3.03 3.13
C ASP A 844 -24.28 -2.51 3.01
N ASN A 845 -23.79 -1.75 4.00
CA ASN A 845 -22.47 -1.17 3.96
C ASN A 845 -21.80 -1.15 5.35
N ASP A 846 -21.17 -2.27 5.69
CA ASP A 846 -20.41 -2.44 6.94
C ASP A 846 -19.22 -1.46 7.08
N GLU A 847 -18.63 -1.02 5.96
CA GLU A 847 -17.55 -0.02 5.94
C GLU A 847 -18.02 1.41 6.26
N ARG A 848 -19.32 1.65 6.28
CA ARG A 848 -19.98 2.92 6.68
C ARG A 848 -19.54 4.17 5.90
N PHE A 849 -19.17 4.04 4.63
CA PHE A 849 -18.93 5.18 3.74
C PHE A 849 -20.22 5.79 3.17
N ILE A 850 -21.37 5.12 3.32
CA ILE A 850 -22.68 5.70 3.00
C ILE A 850 -23.11 6.72 4.06
N GLN A 851 -23.61 7.87 3.62
CA GLN A 851 -24.01 8.98 4.48
C GLN A 851 -25.53 9.17 4.49
N THR A 852 -26.10 9.27 5.69
CA THR A 852 -27.53 9.59 5.86
C THR A 852 -27.84 11.03 5.46
N GLY A 853 -29.01 11.25 4.84
CA GLY A 853 -29.43 12.56 4.32
C GLY A 853 -28.79 12.94 2.98
N THR A 854 -27.95 12.08 2.41
CA THR A 854 -27.27 12.29 1.13
C THR A 854 -28.05 11.64 -0.01
N THR A 855 -28.14 12.33 -1.15
CA THR A 855 -28.59 11.74 -2.41
C THR A 855 -27.37 11.34 -3.23
N TYR A 856 -27.35 10.10 -3.70
CA TYR A 856 -26.36 9.55 -4.60
C TYR A 856 -26.92 9.52 -6.02
N GLU A 857 -26.13 9.97 -6.99
CA GLU A 857 -26.46 9.87 -8.41
C GLU A 857 -26.49 8.41 -8.85
N GLN A 858 -25.56 7.59 -8.35
CA GLN A 858 -25.54 6.14 -8.54
C GLN A 858 -24.91 5.41 -7.35
N ILE A 859 -25.38 4.19 -7.13
CA ILE A 859 -24.80 3.18 -6.22
C ILE A 859 -24.71 1.88 -7.00
N ILE A 860 -23.49 1.35 -7.13
CA ILE A 860 -23.17 0.06 -7.74
C ILE A 860 -22.94 -0.93 -6.60
N GLY A 861 -23.34 -2.19 -6.77
CA GLY A 861 -23.11 -3.23 -5.76
C GLY A 861 -23.68 -4.56 -6.18
N VAL A 862 -23.36 -5.62 -5.44
CA VAL A 862 -24.00 -6.93 -5.64
C VAL A 862 -25.33 -6.99 -4.88
N LEU A 863 -26.32 -7.67 -5.44
CA LEU A 863 -27.60 -7.89 -4.75
C LEU A 863 -27.46 -9.10 -3.81
N ASP A 864 -27.47 -8.85 -2.51
CA ASP A 864 -27.45 -9.89 -1.47
C ASP A 864 -28.87 -10.12 -0.91
N TYR A 865 -29.08 -11.29 -0.30
CA TYR A 865 -30.30 -11.64 0.41
C TYR A 865 -29.97 -12.25 1.75
N ASN A 866 -30.40 -11.59 2.82
CA ASN A 866 -30.28 -12.11 4.18
C ASN A 866 -31.39 -11.54 5.07
N TYR A 867 -31.74 -12.26 6.13
CA TYR A 867 -32.78 -11.86 7.10
C TYR A 867 -34.13 -11.44 6.48
N ASP A 868 -34.57 -12.18 5.46
CA ASP A 868 -35.82 -11.95 4.71
C ASP A 868 -35.87 -10.64 3.88
N GLU A 869 -34.73 -10.04 3.54
CA GLU A 869 -34.64 -8.76 2.81
C GLU A 869 -33.55 -8.77 1.73
N TYR A 870 -33.85 -8.21 0.55
CA TYR A 870 -32.84 -7.98 -0.50
C TYR A 870 -32.12 -6.65 -0.26
N LYS A 871 -30.80 -6.66 -0.38
CA LYS A 871 -29.94 -5.50 -0.12
C LYS A 871 -28.94 -5.32 -1.24
N ILE A 872 -28.62 -4.07 -1.56
CA ILE A 872 -27.49 -3.76 -2.44
C ILE A 872 -26.24 -3.56 -1.59
N MET A 873 -25.19 -4.32 -1.85
CA MET A 873 -23.91 -4.22 -1.14
C MET A 873 -22.85 -3.57 -2.04
N PRO A 874 -22.60 -2.25 -1.92
CA PRO A 874 -21.50 -1.58 -2.61
C PRO A 874 -20.15 -2.11 -2.13
N ARG A 875 -19.18 -2.24 -3.05
CA ARG A 875 -17.90 -2.90 -2.79
C ARG A 875 -16.83 -1.96 -2.27
N SER A 876 -16.94 -0.67 -2.59
CA SER A 876 -16.02 0.37 -2.16
C SER A 876 -16.65 1.76 -2.31
N MET A 877 -15.96 2.81 -1.88
CA MET A 877 -16.39 4.18 -2.12
C MET A 877 -16.44 4.58 -3.60
N GLU A 878 -15.74 3.85 -4.49
CA GLU A 878 -15.76 4.11 -5.93
C GLU A 878 -17.09 3.70 -6.59
N ASP A 879 -17.80 2.75 -5.97
CA ASP A 879 -19.12 2.29 -6.41
C ASP A 879 -20.22 3.32 -6.14
N VAL A 880 -19.92 4.42 -5.43
CA VAL A 880 -20.91 5.43 -5.06
C VAL A 880 -20.54 6.80 -5.59
N THR A 881 -21.49 7.47 -6.21
CA THR A 881 -21.30 8.84 -6.72
C THR A 881 -22.29 9.77 -6.03
N VAL A 882 -21.80 10.68 -5.19
CA VAL A 882 -22.64 11.67 -4.51
C VAL A 882 -23.24 12.63 -5.55
N LYS A 883 -24.54 12.89 -5.43
CA LYS A 883 -25.21 13.88 -6.27
C LYS A 883 -24.82 15.28 -5.81
N GLN A 884 -23.96 15.96 -6.58
CA GLN A 884 -23.57 17.34 -6.27
C GLN A 884 -24.77 18.28 -6.35
N ALA A 885 -24.91 19.15 -5.36
CA ALA A 885 -25.91 20.21 -5.38
C ALA A 885 -25.54 21.22 -6.49
N GLU A 886 -26.50 21.55 -7.35
CA GLU A 886 -26.25 22.58 -8.36
C GLU A 886 -25.94 23.94 -7.69
N PRO A 887 -24.91 24.68 -8.15
CA PRO A 887 -24.60 25.99 -7.60
C PRO A 887 -25.72 27.01 -7.82
N GLU A 888 -25.91 27.90 -6.85
CA GLU A 888 -26.84 29.03 -6.96
C GLU A 888 -26.40 30.02 -8.04
N LEU A 889 -27.35 30.69 -8.68
CA LEU A 889 -27.08 31.66 -9.74
C LEU A 889 -26.34 32.90 -9.16
N SER A 890 -25.17 33.22 -9.70
CA SER A 890 -24.37 34.41 -9.37
C SER A 890 -24.19 35.33 -10.59
N SER A 891 -23.81 36.59 -10.34
CA SER A 891 -23.35 37.49 -11.42
C SER A 891 -21.99 37.05 -11.93
N ILE A 892 -21.61 37.47 -13.15
CA ILE A 892 -20.30 37.16 -13.72
C ILE A 892 -19.19 37.84 -12.90
N ALA A 893 -19.41 39.05 -12.40
CA ALA A 893 -18.44 39.71 -11.53
C ALA A 893 -18.21 38.94 -10.22
N ASP A 894 -19.27 38.39 -9.60
CA ASP A 894 -19.12 37.57 -8.39
C ASP A 894 -18.41 36.25 -8.70
N ALA A 895 -18.67 35.65 -9.85
CA ALA A 895 -18.01 34.42 -10.30
C ALA A 895 -16.50 34.63 -10.48
N ARG A 896 -16.08 35.73 -11.12
CA ARG A 896 -14.65 36.11 -11.27
C ARG A 896 -13.93 36.30 -9.93
N ASN A 897 -14.65 36.65 -8.87
CA ASN A 897 -14.08 36.89 -7.54
C ASN A 897 -14.15 35.65 -6.62
N ARG A 898 -14.60 34.49 -7.12
CA ARG A 898 -14.55 33.23 -6.35
C ARG A 898 -13.14 32.66 -6.37
N ASP A 899 -12.82 31.87 -5.36
CA ASP A 899 -11.58 31.10 -5.30
C ASP A 899 -11.47 30.19 -6.52
N GLN A 900 -10.24 29.96 -6.99
CA GLN A 900 -9.96 29.04 -8.10
C GLN A 900 -10.48 27.62 -7.78
N GLY A 901 -11.01 26.90 -8.77
CA GLY A 901 -11.63 25.58 -8.58
C GLY A 901 -13.06 25.61 -8.06
N THR A 902 -13.68 26.79 -7.90
CA THR A 902 -15.06 26.91 -7.43
C THR A 902 -16.06 26.66 -8.56
N ARG A 903 -17.02 25.74 -8.35
CA ARG A 903 -18.15 25.55 -9.27
C ARG A 903 -19.16 26.68 -9.13
N VAL A 904 -19.45 27.38 -10.22
CA VAL A 904 -20.36 28.55 -10.28
C VAL A 904 -21.44 28.36 -11.33
N LYS A 905 -22.58 29.04 -11.14
CA LYS A 905 -23.66 29.13 -12.13
C LYS A 905 -23.86 30.58 -12.51
N VAL A 906 -23.68 30.92 -13.78
CA VAL A 906 -23.84 32.29 -14.31
C VAL A 906 -24.80 32.32 -15.50
N GLU A 907 -25.38 33.49 -15.75
CA GLU A 907 -26.10 33.79 -16.99
C GLU A 907 -25.44 34.98 -17.70
N GLY A 908 -25.22 34.87 -19.00
CA GLY A 908 -24.59 35.93 -19.79
C GLY A 908 -25.00 35.85 -21.26
N ILE A 909 -24.79 36.94 -21.98
CA ILE A 909 -24.94 36.99 -23.43
C ILE A 909 -23.60 36.64 -24.07
N LEU A 910 -23.62 35.73 -25.05
CA LEU A 910 -22.44 35.36 -25.81
C LEU A 910 -22.01 36.53 -26.71
N THR A 911 -20.86 37.13 -26.45
CA THR A 911 -20.39 38.37 -27.09
C THR A 911 -19.37 38.15 -28.21
N ALA A 912 -18.61 37.04 -28.14
CA ALA A 912 -17.64 36.64 -29.15
C ALA A 912 -17.33 35.14 -29.09
N LYS A 913 -16.88 34.60 -30.22
CA LYS A 913 -16.27 33.28 -30.34
C LYS A 913 -14.98 33.40 -31.14
N PHE A 914 -13.92 32.85 -30.58
CA PHE A 914 -12.63 32.63 -31.21
C PHE A 914 -12.31 31.13 -31.09
N ASP A 915 -11.24 30.65 -31.74
CA ASP A 915 -10.96 29.21 -31.95
C ASP A 915 -11.25 28.33 -30.72
N ASP A 916 -10.55 28.55 -29.61
CA ASP A 916 -10.73 27.78 -28.35
C ASP A 916 -11.43 28.60 -27.25
N MET A 917 -11.84 29.84 -27.55
CA MET A 917 -12.31 30.82 -26.54
C MET A 917 -13.66 31.41 -26.89
N THR A 918 -14.64 31.17 -26.03
CA THR A 918 -15.96 31.82 -26.10
C THR A 918 -16.10 32.84 -24.98
N TYR A 919 -16.63 34.02 -25.28
CA TYR A 919 -16.83 35.07 -24.28
C TYR A 919 -18.32 35.30 -24.02
N ILE A 920 -18.68 35.35 -22.75
CA ILE A 920 -20.02 35.75 -22.29
C ILE A 920 -19.91 36.99 -21.41
N GLN A 921 -20.95 37.81 -21.43
CA GLN A 921 -21.00 39.04 -20.64
C GLN A 921 -22.40 39.29 -20.10
N ASP A 922 -22.48 39.79 -18.87
CA ASP A 922 -23.69 40.33 -18.25
C ASP A 922 -23.52 41.83 -17.97
N ASP A 923 -24.46 42.43 -17.23
CA ASP A 923 -24.39 43.86 -16.89
C ASP A 923 -23.25 44.18 -15.90
N THR A 924 -22.57 43.17 -15.35
CA THR A 924 -21.55 43.30 -14.29
C THR A 924 -20.12 43.09 -14.79
N ALA A 925 -19.86 42.07 -15.61
CA ALA A 925 -18.55 41.74 -16.14
C ALA A 925 -18.63 40.78 -17.34
N GLY A 926 -17.49 40.56 -18.00
CA GLY A 926 -17.30 39.50 -19.00
C GLY A 926 -16.42 38.38 -18.45
N ILE A 927 -16.63 37.16 -18.91
CA ILE A 927 -15.81 36.00 -18.56
C ILE A 927 -15.62 35.10 -19.77
N ALA A 928 -14.45 34.47 -19.82
CA ALA A 928 -14.07 33.58 -20.89
C ALA A 928 -14.50 32.13 -20.55
N LEU A 929 -14.85 31.35 -21.58
CA LEU A 929 -15.15 29.93 -21.49
C LEU A 929 -14.10 29.20 -22.32
N TYR A 930 -13.25 28.41 -21.67
CA TYR A 930 -12.14 27.68 -22.28
C TYR A 930 -12.49 26.20 -22.43
N GLY A 931 -12.51 25.66 -23.66
CA GLY A 931 -12.77 24.24 -23.89
C GLY A 931 -13.65 23.94 -25.10
N THR A 932 -14.48 22.91 -24.99
CA THR A 932 -15.29 22.36 -26.11
C THR A 932 -16.15 23.40 -26.83
N GLU A 933 -16.42 23.14 -28.12
CA GLU A 933 -17.28 24.00 -28.94
C GLU A 933 -18.66 24.23 -28.28
N VAL A 934 -18.96 25.49 -27.97
CA VAL A 934 -20.25 25.88 -27.38
C VAL A 934 -21.34 25.85 -28.46
N ASP A 935 -22.36 25.01 -28.32
CA ASP A 935 -23.54 25.01 -29.23
C ASP A 935 -24.52 26.17 -28.94
N ALA A 936 -24.07 27.41 -29.19
CA ALA A 936 -24.83 28.66 -29.07
C ALA A 936 -24.33 29.72 -30.06
N HIS A 937 -25.14 30.70 -30.44
CA HIS A 937 -24.73 31.77 -31.37
C HIS A 937 -24.35 33.06 -30.63
N VAL A 938 -23.49 33.89 -31.23
CA VAL A 938 -23.21 35.24 -30.72
C VAL A 938 -24.51 36.04 -30.68
N GLY A 939 -24.85 36.62 -29.52
CA GLY A 939 -26.12 37.28 -29.25
C GLY A 939 -27.16 36.41 -28.54
N ASP A 940 -26.88 35.12 -28.29
CA ASP A 940 -27.73 34.27 -27.44
C ASP A 940 -27.44 34.52 -25.96
N LYS A 941 -28.48 34.44 -25.12
CA LYS A 941 -28.35 34.41 -23.66
C LYS A 941 -28.25 32.96 -23.20
N VAL A 942 -27.16 32.66 -22.51
CA VAL A 942 -26.82 31.31 -22.05
C VAL A 942 -26.75 31.26 -20.53
N LYS A 943 -27.02 30.07 -19.97
CA LYS A 943 -26.69 29.69 -18.60
C LYS A 943 -25.53 28.73 -18.64
N VAL A 944 -24.53 29.01 -17.83
CA VAL A 944 -23.30 28.24 -17.74
C VAL A 944 -23.13 27.76 -16.31
N VAL A 945 -22.89 26.46 -16.14
CA VAL A 945 -22.40 25.88 -14.89
C VAL A 945 -20.99 25.39 -15.16
N GLY A 946 -19.98 25.97 -14.52
CA GLY A 946 -18.58 25.65 -14.77
C GLY A 946 -17.69 25.95 -13.58
N THR A 947 -16.41 25.62 -13.70
CA THR A 947 -15.42 25.76 -12.63
C THR A 947 -14.52 26.95 -12.91
N THR A 948 -14.30 27.82 -11.92
CA THR A 948 -13.42 29.00 -12.04
C THR A 948 -11.96 28.59 -12.21
N LYS A 949 -11.29 29.22 -13.17
CA LYS A 949 -9.86 29.06 -13.44
C LYS A 949 -9.24 30.40 -13.85
N GLU A 950 -7.97 30.59 -13.53
CA GLU A 950 -7.17 31.71 -14.02
C GLU A 950 -5.98 31.17 -14.80
N TYR A 951 -5.89 31.55 -16.07
CA TYR A 951 -4.88 31.03 -17.00
C TYR A 951 -4.13 32.18 -17.64
N TYR A 952 -2.82 32.26 -17.40
CA TYR A 952 -1.98 33.41 -17.78
C TYR A 952 -2.54 34.78 -17.36
N GLY A 953 -3.31 34.83 -16.27
CA GLY A 953 -3.96 36.05 -15.75
C GLY A 953 -5.35 36.31 -16.31
N LEU A 954 -5.85 35.51 -17.26
CA LEU A 954 -7.24 35.59 -17.76
C LEU A 954 -8.19 34.81 -16.84
N SER A 955 -9.26 35.46 -16.38
CA SER A 955 -10.35 34.77 -15.67
C SER A 955 -11.26 33.99 -16.64
N GLU A 956 -11.34 32.67 -16.45
CA GLU A 956 -12.09 31.75 -17.31
C GLU A 956 -12.93 30.70 -16.54
N LEU A 957 -13.88 30.07 -17.22
CA LEU A 957 -14.57 28.86 -16.77
C LEU A 957 -14.14 27.66 -17.61
N VAL A 958 -13.89 26.54 -16.92
CA VAL A 958 -13.60 25.21 -17.50
C VAL A 958 -14.62 24.17 -17.02
N ASP A 959 -14.58 22.96 -17.59
CA ASP A 959 -15.48 21.83 -17.25
C ASP A 959 -16.95 22.24 -17.18
N TYR A 960 -17.37 23.06 -18.15
CA TYR A 960 -18.63 23.75 -18.10
C TYR A 960 -19.72 23.09 -18.95
N GLU A 961 -20.96 23.26 -18.52
CA GLU A 961 -22.17 22.95 -19.29
C GLU A 961 -22.86 24.25 -19.69
N VAL A 962 -23.19 24.39 -20.98
CA VAL A 962 -23.90 25.56 -21.53
C VAL A 962 -25.31 25.18 -21.93
N LYS A 963 -26.29 25.95 -21.47
CA LYS A 963 -27.68 25.87 -21.90
C LYS A 963 -28.15 27.20 -22.45
N VAL A 964 -28.58 27.23 -23.71
CA VAL A 964 -29.26 28.40 -24.28
C VAL A 964 -30.59 28.62 -23.56
N ILE A 965 -30.77 29.80 -22.97
CA ILE A 965 -32.02 30.18 -22.28
C ILE A 965 -32.89 31.03 -23.19
N GLU A 966 -32.28 31.89 -24.01
CA GLU A 966 -32.98 32.75 -24.95
C GLU A 966 -32.07 33.02 -26.16
N SER A 967 -32.60 32.87 -27.37
CA SER A 967 -31.84 33.07 -28.61
C SER A 967 -32.07 34.46 -29.20
N GLU A 968 -31.09 34.96 -29.96
CA GLU A 968 -31.18 36.22 -30.72
C GLU A 968 -31.53 37.47 -29.86
N VAL A 969 -31.05 37.50 -28.61
CA VAL A 969 -31.26 38.63 -27.68
C VAL A 969 -30.50 39.89 -28.14
N GLY A 970 -29.47 39.68 -28.96
CA GLY A 970 -28.59 40.72 -29.50
C GLY A 970 -27.36 40.93 -28.63
N ILE A 971 -26.37 41.64 -29.18
CA ILE A 971 -25.08 41.87 -28.52
C ILE A 971 -25.21 43.08 -27.57
N PRO A 972 -24.63 43.04 -26.35
CA PRO A 972 -24.56 44.19 -25.47
C PRO A 972 -23.92 45.42 -26.14
N THR A 973 -24.32 46.62 -25.73
CA THR A 973 -23.68 47.85 -26.22
C THR A 973 -22.24 47.90 -25.71
N ALA A 974 -21.27 48.04 -26.62
CA ALA A 974 -19.86 48.13 -26.26
C ALA A 974 -19.58 49.35 -25.36
N LYS A 975 -18.74 49.15 -24.33
CA LYS A 975 -18.36 50.22 -23.41
C LYS A 975 -17.33 51.13 -24.07
N ASN A 976 -17.62 52.43 -24.17
CA ASN A 976 -16.66 53.42 -24.66
C ASN A 976 -15.53 53.62 -23.64
N ILE A 977 -14.30 53.36 -24.05
CA ILE A 977 -13.11 53.49 -23.20
C ILE A 977 -11.99 54.26 -23.92
N THR A 978 -10.96 54.62 -23.18
CA THR A 978 -9.68 55.11 -23.69
C THR A 978 -8.57 54.13 -23.35
N SER A 979 -7.39 54.24 -23.98
CA SER A 979 -6.26 53.34 -23.67
C SER A 979 -5.83 53.43 -22.20
N ALA A 980 -6.07 54.56 -21.52
CA ALA A 980 -5.82 54.70 -20.08
C ALA A 980 -6.76 53.89 -19.18
N ASP A 981 -7.90 53.42 -19.71
CA ASP A 981 -8.88 52.60 -18.98
C ASP A 981 -8.63 51.09 -19.16
N VAL A 982 -7.74 50.69 -20.07
CA VAL A 982 -7.39 49.29 -20.34
C VAL A 982 -6.79 48.63 -19.09
N GLY A 983 -7.39 47.53 -18.65
CA GLY A 983 -6.94 46.76 -17.51
C GLY A 983 -7.98 45.75 -17.00
N GLU A 984 -7.63 45.07 -15.90
CA GLU A 984 -8.35 43.93 -15.33
C GLU A 984 -9.87 44.11 -15.19
N SER A 985 -10.29 45.31 -14.77
CA SER A 985 -11.72 45.61 -14.54
C SER A 985 -12.59 45.54 -15.80
N LEU A 986 -11.98 45.46 -16.98
CA LEU A 986 -12.63 45.40 -18.29
C LEU A 986 -12.36 44.07 -19.00
N GLU A 987 -11.60 43.16 -18.40
CA GLU A 987 -11.28 41.87 -19.02
C GLU A 987 -12.55 41.07 -19.33
N GLY A 988 -12.55 40.42 -20.49
CA GLY A 988 -13.65 39.64 -21.05
C GLY A 988 -14.82 40.49 -21.58
N GLN A 989 -14.78 41.82 -21.43
CA GLN A 989 -15.89 42.69 -21.83
C GLN A 989 -15.73 43.22 -23.25
N LEU A 990 -16.87 43.47 -23.90
CA LEU A 990 -16.95 44.18 -25.17
C LEU A 990 -16.78 45.69 -24.97
N VAL A 991 -15.70 46.24 -25.53
CA VAL A 991 -15.30 47.64 -25.40
C VAL A 991 -15.09 48.30 -26.77
N THR A 992 -15.11 49.62 -26.84
CA THR A 992 -14.76 50.38 -28.04
C THR A 992 -13.87 51.56 -27.72
N LEU A 993 -12.82 51.76 -28.53
CA LEU A 993 -11.95 52.93 -28.49
C LEU A 993 -12.15 53.77 -29.75
N SER A 994 -12.09 55.09 -29.61
CA SER A 994 -12.23 56.02 -30.73
C SER A 994 -10.91 56.68 -31.13
N MET A 995 -10.75 57.00 -32.41
CA MET A 995 -9.56 57.68 -32.95
C MET A 995 -8.26 56.93 -32.65
N VAL A 996 -8.25 55.62 -32.91
CA VAL A 996 -7.12 54.72 -32.67
C VAL A 996 -6.15 54.77 -33.84
N THR A 997 -4.87 55.01 -33.60
CA THR A 997 -3.81 54.92 -34.62
C THR A 997 -3.02 53.64 -34.42
N ILE A 998 -2.73 52.94 -35.51
CA ILE A 998 -1.88 51.74 -35.50
C ILE A 998 -0.43 52.16 -35.74
N ASP A 999 0.39 52.12 -34.71
CA ASP A 999 1.73 52.70 -34.68
C ASP A 999 2.80 51.75 -35.24
N GLY A 1000 2.60 50.44 -35.14
CA GLY A 1000 3.54 49.44 -35.62
C GLY A 1000 3.04 48.02 -35.46
N ASN A 1001 3.75 47.08 -36.08
CA ASN A 1001 3.56 45.66 -35.81
C ASN A 1001 4.20 45.32 -34.46
N ALA A 1002 3.49 44.52 -33.67
CA ALA A 1002 4.07 43.73 -32.60
C ALA A 1002 4.38 42.30 -33.12
N GLU A 1003 4.74 41.40 -32.22
CA GLU A 1003 5.00 40.00 -32.57
C GLU A 1003 3.66 39.23 -32.74
N HIS A 1004 3.70 38.04 -33.32
CA HIS A 1004 2.55 37.10 -33.38
C HIS A 1004 1.24 37.58 -34.04
N GLY A 1005 1.25 38.66 -34.83
CA GLY A 1005 0.04 39.17 -35.49
C GLY A 1005 -0.69 40.27 -34.71
N GLU A 1006 -0.03 40.80 -33.69
CA GLU A 1006 -0.48 41.91 -32.88
C GLU A 1006 0.03 43.27 -33.41
N TYR A 1007 -0.59 44.34 -32.95
CA TYR A 1007 -0.28 45.70 -33.36
C TYR A 1007 -0.18 46.63 -32.16
N PHE A 1008 0.90 47.41 -32.11
CA PHE A 1008 0.97 48.56 -31.21
C PHE A 1008 0.01 49.63 -31.72
N ALA A 1009 -0.88 50.08 -30.83
CA ALA A 1009 -1.88 51.09 -31.14
C ALA A 1009 -1.86 52.19 -30.08
N SER A 1010 -2.25 53.39 -30.46
CA SER A 1010 -2.38 54.52 -29.55
C SER A 1010 -3.64 55.33 -29.80
N ASP A 1011 -4.13 55.94 -28.74
CA ASP A 1011 -5.13 57.00 -28.80
C ASP A 1011 -4.58 58.28 -28.17
N LYS A 1012 -5.45 59.24 -27.81
CA LYS A 1012 -5.02 60.50 -27.21
C LYS A 1012 -4.50 60.36 -25.77
N THR A 1013 -4.67 59.19 -25.15
CA THR A 1013 -4.43 58.96 -23.73
C THR A 1013 -3.24 58.02 -23.46
N GLY A 1014 -2.81 57.23 -24.44
CA GLY A 1014 -1.73 56.27 -24.26
C GLY A 1014 -1.64 55.22 -25.37
N GLU A 1015 -0.80 54.22 -25.12
CA GLU A 1015 -0.52 53.08 -25.99
C GLU A 1015 -1.21 51.81 -25.44
N PHE A 1016 -1.60 50.90 -26.32
CA PHE A 1016 -2.19 49.59 -26.01
C PHE A 1016 -1.95 48.61 -27.18
N ILE A 1017 -2.37 47.36 -27.03
CA ILE A 1017 -2.22 46.32 -28.05
C ILE A 1017 -3.57 45.99 -28.68
N VAL A 1018 -3.58 45.91 -30.02
CA VAL A 1018 -4.69 45.31 -30.78
C VAL A 1018 -4.20 43.97 -31.31
N ASP A 1019 -4.85 42.89 -30.89
CA ASP A 1019 -4.55 41.54 -31.36
C ASP A 1019 -5.50 41.19 -32.51
N ASN A 1020 -4.98 41.27 -33.73
CA ASN A 1020 -5.77 41.12 -34.94
C ASN A 1020 -4.91 41.03 -36.20
N ASN A 1021 -4.78 39.85 -36.78
CA ASN A 1021 -3.92 39.65 -37.95
C ASN A 1021 -4.48 40.21 -39.29
N SER A 1022 -5.68 40.81 -39.34
CA SER A 1022 -6.39 41.01 -40.62
C SER A 1022 -7.18 42.30 -40.85
N PHE A 1023 -7.72 43.00 -39.82
CA PHE A 1023 -8.63 44.15 -40.05
C PHE A 1023 -7.97 45.53 -39.96
N VAL A 1024 -6.72 45.59 -39.46
CA VAL A 1024 -6.00 46.84 -39.22
C VAL A 1024 -4.72 46.94 -40.05
N GLU A 1025 -4.32 48.16 -40.40
CA GLU A 1025 -3.11 48.45 -41.17
C GLU A 1025 -2.22 49.47 -40.45
N VAL A 1026 -0.91 49.20 -40.39
CA VAL A 1026 0.09 50.11 -39.80
C VAL A 1026 0.07 51.48 -40.49
N GLY A 1027 0.05 52.53 -39.67
CA GLY A 1027 0.02 53.93 -40.12
C GLY A 1027 -1.36 54.47 -40.49
N LYS A 1028 -2.43 53.68 -40.27
CA LYS A 1028 -3.82 54.16 -40.39
C LYS A 1028 -4.37 54.60 -39.03
N THR A 1029 -5.30 55.53 -39.10
CA THR A 1029 -6.16 55.91 -37.96
C THR A 1029 -7.57 55.39 -38.22
N TYR A 1030 -8.20 54.89 -37.18
CA TYR A 1030 -9.53 54.32 -37.17
C TYR A 1030 -10.44 55.20 -36.31
N GLU A 1031 -11.64 55.50 -36.81
CA GLU A 1031 -12.67 56.26 -36.10
C GLU A 1031 -13.08 55.51 -34.83
N SER A 1032 -13.24 54.18 -34.94
CA SER A 1032 -13.42 53.28 -33.80
C SER A 1032 -12.86 51.89 -34.05
N ILE A 1033 -12.43 51.24 -32.97
CA ILE A 1033 -12.13 49.81 -32.91
C ILE A 1033 -12.91 49.23 -31.73
N THR A 1034 -13.83 48.32 -32.04
CA THR A 1034 -14.64 47.56 -31.06
C THR A 1034 -14.08 46.16 -30.92
N GLY A 1035 -14.08 45.59 -29.71
CA GLY A 1035 -13.54 44.25 -29.50
C GLY A 1035 -13.68 43.76 -28.08
N ILE A 1036 -13.33 42.49 -27.86
CA ILE A 1036 -13.20 41.93 -26.52
C ILE A 1036 -11.84 42.35 -25.96
N LEU A 1037 -11.82 42.89 -24.74
CA LEU A 1037 -10.57 43.08 -24.03
C LEU A 1037 -10.17 41.76 -23.36
N THR A 1038 -9.01 41.22 -23.71
CA THR A 1038 -8.47 39.99 -23.13
C THR A 1038 -7.09 40.22 -22.52
N TYR A 1039 -6.59 39.24 -21.79
CA TYR A 1039 -5.26 39.25 -21.19
C TYR A 1039 -4.55 37.94 -21.48
N ASP A 1040 -3.35 38.02 -22.03
CA ASP A 1040 -2.50 36.86 -22.30
C ASP A 1040 -1.05 37.34 -22.50
N PHE A 1041 -0.09 36.48 -22.18
CA PHE A 1041 1.35 36.75 -22.28
C PHE A 1041 1.81 38.08 -21.64
N GLY A 1042 1.15 38.47 -20.54
CA GLY A 1042 1.56 39.63 -19.74
C GLY A 1042 0.98 40.99 -20.17
N SER A 1043 0.09 41.03 -21.17
CA SER A 1043 -0.47 42.29 -21.70
C SER A 1043 -1.97 42.20 -21.96
N TYR A 1044 -2.69 43.32 -21.74
CA TYR A 1044 -4.08 43.45 -22.18
C TYR A 1044 -4.15 43.76 -23.67
N LYS A 1045 -5.00 43.01 -24.39
CA LYS A 1045 -5.15 43.11 -25.84
C LYS A 1045 -6.61 43.33 -26.20
N LEU A 1046 -6.85 44.20 -27.18
CA LEU A 1046 -8.17 44.38 -27.78
C LEU A 1046 -8.28 43.48 -29.00
N VAL A 1047 -9.27 42.57 -29.00
CA VAL A 1047 -9.53 41.61 -30.08
C VAL A 1047 -10.83 41.99 -30.79
N PRO A 1048 -10.79 42.61 -31.98
CA PRO A 1048 -11.97 42.85 -32.79
C PRO A 1048 -12.57 41.52 -33.27
N ARG A 1049 -13.89 41.39 -33.25
CA ARG A 1049 -14.56 40.12 -33.57
C ARG A 1049 -14.73 39.95 -35.07
N THR A 1050 -14.99 41.06 -35.77
CA THR A 1050 -15.17 41.08 -37.22
C THR A 1050 -14.57 42.35 -37.84
N GLY A 1051 -14.45 42.39 -39.17
CA GLY A 1051 -14.03 43.60 -39.89
C GLY A 1051 -15.01 44.77 -39.74
N GLU A 1052 -16.28 44.54 -39.38
CA GLU A 1052 -17.25 45.61 -39.09
C GLU A 1052 -16.96 46.32 -37.76
N ASP A 1053 -16.22 45.67 -36.85
CA ASP A 1053 -15.83 46.28 -35.59
C ASP A 1053 -14.72 47.34 -35.75
N VAL A 1054 -14.15 47.48 -36.94
CA VAL A 1054 -13.03 48.37 -37.25
C VAL A 1054 -13.44 49.41 -38.29
N VAL A 1055 -13.64 50.66 -37.86
CA VAL A 1055 -14.12 51.75 -38.73
C VAL A 1055 -12.94 52.64 -39.13
N LEU A 1056 -12.51 52.60 -40.38
CA LEU A 1056 -11.39 53.43 -40.86
C LEU A 1056 -11.76 54.92 -40.82
N TYR A 1057 -10.90 55.75 -40.21
CA TYR A 1057 -11.10 57.19 -40.23
C TYR A 1057 -10.70 57.75 -41.60
N THR A 1058 -11.69 58.29 -42.32
CA THR A 1058 -11.45 59.05 -43.54
C THR A 1058 -11.58 60.54 -43.23
N PRO A 1059 -10.47 61.31 -43.22
CA PRO A 1059 -10.56 62.74 -42.96
C PRO A 1059 -11.41 63.42 -44.04
N SER A 1060 -12.21 64.39 -43.63
CA SER A 1060 -13.08 65.12 -44.55
C SER A 1060 -12.23 65.88 -45.60
N PRO A 1061 -12.79 66.20 -46.78
CA PRO A 1061 -12.10 67.02 -47.78
C PRO A 1061 -11.63 68.37 -47.22
N GLU A 1062 -12.28 68.88 -46.16
CA GLU A 1062 -11.96 70.12 -45.47
C GLU A 1062 -10.72 69.96 -44.56
N GLU A 1063 -10.63 68.85 -43.82
CA GLU A 1063 -9.45 68.50 -43.00
C GLU A 1063 -8.20 68.26 -43.86
N VAL A 1064 -8.34 67.56 -44.98
CA VAL A 1064 -7.24 67.34 -45.94
C VAL A 1064 -6.73 68.68 -46.51
N LEU A 1065 -7.64 69.63 -46.75
CA LEU A 1065 -7.30 70.96 -47.26
C LEU A 1065 -6.53 71.79 -46.23
N ILE A 1066 -6.93 71.69 -44.96
CA ILE A 1066 -6.30 72.37 -43.83
C ILE A 1066 -4.90 71.81 -43.55
N ASP A 1067 -4.73 70.49 -43.59
CA ASP A 1067 -3.44 69.85 -43.38
C ASP A 1067 -2.45 70.12 -44.53
N THR A 1068 -2.96 70.21 -45.76
CA THR A 1068 -2.17 70.67 -46.93
C THR A 1068 -1.70 72.12 -46.76
N LEU A 1069 -2.53 73.00 -46.20
CA LEU A 1069 -2.16 74.38 -45.89
C LEU A 1069 -1.14 74.48 -44.75
N LEU A 1070 -1.26 73.64 -43.71
CA LEU A 1070 -0.31 73.56 -42.58
C LEU A 1070 1.05 72.99 -42.99
N ALA A 1071 1.10 72.09 -43.97
CA ALA A 1071 2.34 71.55 -44.53
C ALA A 1071 3.19 72.62 -45.26
N GLY A 1072 2.57 73.66 -45.82
CA GLY A 1072 3.25 74.84 -46.36
C GLY A 1072 3.66 74.76 -47.83
N ASP A 1073 3.00 73.94 -48.64
CA ASP A 1073 3.21 73.89 -50.09
C ASP A 1073 2.53 75.08 -50.78
N SER A 1074 3.33 76.10 -51.13
CA SER A 1074 2.85 77.34 -51.72
C SER A 1074 2.35 77.19 -53.17
N THR A 1075 2.65 76.07 -53.85
CA THR A 1075 2.25 75.85 -55.25
C THR A 1075 0.80 75.39 -55.41
N LYS A 1076 0.20 74.80 -54.37
CA LYS A 1076 -1.22 74.39 -54.36
C LYS A 1076 -2.20 75.46 -53.84
N SER A 1077 -1.69 76.61 -53.42
CA SER A 1077 -2.48 77.73 -52.86
C SER A 1077 -3.65 78.19 -53.73
N LYS A 1078 -3.55 78.09 -55.07
CA LYS A 1078 -4.66 78.42 -56.01
C LYS A 1078 -5.72 77.33 -56.12
N GLU A 1079 -5.35 76.05 -56.02
CA GLU A 1079 -6.32 74.94 -55.94
C GLU A 1079 -7.08 75.02 -54.61
N VAL A 1080 -6.39 75.38 -53.54
CA VAL A 1080 -6.99 75.57 -52.21
C VAL A 1080 -7.97 76.75 -52.18
N ALA A 1081 -7.64 77.87 -52.83
CA ALA A 1081 -8.55 78.99 -53.03
C ALA A 1081 -9.82 78.58 -53.82
N SER A 1082 -9.63 77.76 -54.86
CA SER A 1082 -10.72 77.30 -55.74
C SER A 1082 -11.63 76.26 -55.05
N GLY A 1083 -11.07 75.43 -54.16
CA GLY A 1083 -11.81 74.48 -53.32
C GLY A 1083 -12.67 75.16 -52.26
N PHE A 1084 -12.14 76.19 -51.58
CA PHE A 1084 -12.90 77.00 -50.62
C PHE A 1084 -14.05 77.76 -51.28
N ILE A 1085 -13.85 78.34 -52.48
CA ILE A 1085 -14.90 79.02 -53.24
C ILE A 1085 -16.05 78.04 -53.59
N ARG A 1086 -15.72 76.79 -53.97
CA ARG A 1086 -16.72 75.75 -54.23
C ARG A 1086 -17.54 75.34 -53.00
N LEU A 1087 -16.92 75.31 -51.81
CA LEU A 1087 -17.60 74.99 -50.54
C LEU A 1087 -18.52 76.13 -50.07
N VAL A 1088 -18.21 77.38 -50.42
CA VAL A 1088 -19.06 78.55 -50.17
C VAL A 1088 -20.23 78.64 -51.16
N GLU A 1089 -20.01 78.32 -52.44
CA GLU A 1089 -21.06 78.32 -53.48
C GLU A 1089 -22.09 77.18 -53.31
N ASN A 1090 -21.67 76.04 -52.76
CA ASN A 1090 -22.54 74.89 -52.50
C ASN A 1090 -23.28 74.95 -51.15
N GLY A 1091 -23.08 76.01 -50.35
CA GLY A 1091 -23.83 76.27 -49.12
C GLY A 1091 -23.39 75.49 -47.88
N THR A 1092 -22.24 74.80 -47.91
CA THR A 1092 -21.75 73.98 -46.80
C THR A 1092 -21.09 74.80 -45.68
N LEU A 1093 -20.48 75.96 -46.00
CA LEU A 1093 -19.94 76.91 -45.02
C LEU A 1093 -20.99 77.98 -44.66
N ALA A 1094 -21.48 77.95 -43.43
CA ALA A 1094 -22.58 78.81 -42.96
C ALA A 1094 -22.22 80.32 -42.77
N ASN A 1095 -20.95 80.71 -42.90
CA ASN A 1095 -20.50 82.05 -42.51
C ASN A 1095 -19.85 82.86 -43.66
N LYS A 1096 -20.62 83.81 -44.21
CA LYS A 1096 -20.17 84.77 -45.24
C LYS A 1096 -18.97 85.63 -44.82
N GLU A 1097 -18.72 85.81 -43.53
CA GLU A 1097 -17.58 86.61 -43.04
C GLU A 1097 -16.26 85.82 -43.09
N VAL A 1098 -16.30 84.50 -42.88
CA VAL A 1098 -15.12 83.63 -43.02
C VAL A 1098 -14.71 83.50 -44.48
N ALA A 1099 -15.68 83.40 -45.38
CA ALA A 1099 -15.46 83.40 -46.83
C ALA A 1099 -14.79 84.71 -47.30
N ASN A 1100 -15.28 85.87 -46.84
CA ASN A 1100 -14.68 87.18 -47.16
C ASN A 1100 -13.26 87.34 -46.58
N LEU A 1101 -12.99 86.81 -45.39
CA LEU A 1101 -11.65 86.86 -44.77
C LEU A 1101 -10.63 86.03 -45.56
N ILE A 1102 -11.06 84.87 -46.10
CA ILE A 1102 -10.24 84.00 -46.94
C ILE A 1102 -10.01 84.64 -48.32
N GLU A 1103 -11.04 85.22 -48.95
CA GLU A 1103 -10.97 85.87 -50.26
C GLU A 1103 -10.08 87.13 -50.24
N GLN A 1104 -10.19 87.96 -49.20
CA GLN A 1104 -9.37 89.16 -49.02
C GLN A 1104 -7.89 88.82 -48.77
N THR A 1105 -7.59 87.71 -48.10
CA THR A 1105 -6.22 87.30 -47.77
C THR A 1105 -5.48 86.67 -48.95
N LEU A 1106 -6.22 86.04 -49.89
CA LEU A 1106 -5.67 85.43 -51.10
C LEU A 1106 -5.43 86.44 -52.24
N TYR A 1107 -6.15 87.57 -52.25
CA TYR A 1107 -6.01 88.61 -53.28
C TYR A 1107 -4.83 89.57 -53.06
N GLU A 1108 -4.36 89.75 -51.82
CA GLU A 1108 -3.28 90.71 -51.49
C GLU A 1108 -1.84 90.18 -51.66
N ASN A 1109 -1.62 88.89 -51.93
CA ASN A 1109 -0.27 88.29 -51.87
C ASN A 1109 0.20 87.67 -53.20
N SER A 1110 0.46 88.51 -54.21
CA SER A 1110 1.06 88.09 -55.48
C SER A 1110 2.60 87.95 -55.45
N TYR A 1111 3.24 87.80 -54.28
CA TYR A 1111 4.70 87.64 -54.18
C TYR A 1111 5.08 86.50 -53.21
N GLN A 1112 5.86 85.56 -53.74
CA GLN A 1112 6.45 84.41 -53.06
C GLN A 1112 7.58 84.88 -52.12
N ASP A 1113 7.30 85.01 -50.81
CA ASP A 1113 8.32 85.17 -49.77
C ASP A 1113 7.92 84.41 -48.49
N PHE A 1114 8.91 84.07 -47.66
CA PHE A 1114 8.85 83.25 -46.44
C PHE A 1114 7.76 83.68 -45.43
N PHE A 1115 7.48 84.98 -45.35
CA PHE A 1115 6.43 85.54 -44.48
C PHE A 1115 5.00 85.17 -44.93
N THR A 1116 4.78 84.86 -46.21
CA THR A 1116 3.49 84.45 -46.75
C THR A 1116 3.13 83.03 -46.29
N THR A 1117 4.09 82.11 -46.23
CA THR A 1117 3.90 80.74 -45.73
C THR A 1117 3.53 80.70 -44.25
N ILE A 1118 4.17 81.53 -43.41
CA ILE A 1118 3.86 81.61 -41.97
C ILE A 1118 2.44 82.14 -41.74
N LYS A 1119 1.99 83.13 -42.52
CA LYS A 1119 0.62 83.66 -42.44
C LYS A 1119 -0.42 82.62 -42.88
N ILE A 1120 -0.15 81.88 -43.96
CA ILE A 1120 -1.02 80.80 -44.43
C ILE A 1120 -1.15 79.68 -43.38
N LYS A 1121 -0.03 79.23 -42.79
CA LYS A 1121 -0.05 78.22 -41.71
C LYS A 1121 -0.82 78.69 -40.47
N ARG A 1122 -0.69 79.97 -40.09
CA ARG A 1122 -1.42 80.55 -38.96
C ARG A 1122 -2.94 80.58 -39.18
N ILE A 1123 -3.37 80.88 -40.41
CA ILE A 1123 -4.79 80.91 -40.78
C ILE A 1123 -5.35 79.50 -40.87
N ALA A 1124 -4.61 78.56 -41.45
CA ALA A 1124 -5.01 77.14 -41.48
C ALA A 1124 -5.19 76.58 -40.07
N LEU A 1125 -4.31 76.95 -39.12
CA LEU A 1125 -4.44 76.57 -37.72
C LEU A 1125 -5.68 77.19 -37.05
N GLN A 1126 -6.01 78.45 -37.36
CA GLN A 1126 -7.24 79.10 -36.87
C GLN A 1126 -8.50 78.45 -37.42
N ILE A 1127 -8.50 78.05 -38.70
CA ILE A 1127 -9.62 77.34 -39.34
C ILE A 1127 -9.79 75.95 -38.73
N ARG A 1128 -8.69 75.21 -38.49
CA ARG A 1128 -8.72 73.90 -37.82
C ARG A 1128 -9.37 73.96 -36.44
N ILE A 1129 -8.95 74.94 -35.63
CA ILE A 1129 -9.52 75.18 -34.30
C ILE A 1129 -11.00 75.55 -34.38
N LEU A 1130 -11.41 76.35 -35.39
CA LEU A 1130 -12.81 76.72 -35.57
C LEU A 1130 -13.70 75.55 -35.98
N LEU A 1131 -13.23 74.63 -36.81
CA LEU A 1131 -13.98 73.44 -37.22
C LEU A 1131 -14.12 72.42 -36.07
N GLU A 1132 -13.04 72.17 -35.33
CA GLU A 1132 -13.08 71.30 -34.13
C GLU A 1132 -14.03 71.83 -33.04
N ILE A 1133 -14.27 73.15 -32.99
CA ILE A 1133 -15.23 73.78 -32.07
C ILE A 1133 -16.69 73.64 -32.57
N VAL A 1134 -16.92 73.65 -33.89
CA VAL A 1134 -18.25 73.55 -34.50
C VAL A 1134 -18.80 72.11 -34.46
N GLU A 1135 -17.95 71.10 -34.65
CA GLU A 1135 -18.35 69.68 -34.57
C GLU A 1135 -18.70 69.21 -33.15
N ARG A 1136 -18.31 69.96 -32.11
CA ARG A 1136 -18.57 69.64 -30.69
C ARG A 1136 -19.85 70.25 -30.12
N ASP A 1137 -20.75 70.74 -30.97
CA ASP A 1137 -22.10 71.25 -30.62
C ASP A 1137 -22.11 72.28 -29.46
N PHE A 1138 -21.14 73.21 -29.45
CA PHE A 1138 -21.09 74.27 -28.45
C PHE A 1138 -22.07 75.41 -28.76
N HIS A 1139 -22.94 75.73 -27.80
CA HIS A 1139 -23.85 76.88 -27.86
C HIS A 1139 -23.14 78.21 -28.23
N PHE A 1140 -23.70 78.93 -29.21
CA PHE A 1140 -23.21 80.15 -29.85
C PHE A 1140 -22.77 81.30 -28.91
N SER A 1141 -23.19 81.32 -27.64
CA SER A 1141 -22.86 82.39 -26.68
C SER A 1141 -21.42 82.34 -26.13
N THR A 1142 -20.70 81.23 -26.34
CA THR A 1142 -19.30 81.07 -25.90
C THR A 1142 -18.31 81.51 -26.98
N ILE A 1143 -18.68 81.43 -28.26
CA ILE A 1143 -17.82 81.76 -29.40
C ILE A 1143 -17.50 83.27 -29.45
N GLU A 1144 -18.45 84.13 -29.07
CA GLU A 1144 -18.24 85.58 -29.00
C GLU A 1144 -17.21 86.00 -27.92
N LYS A 1145 -17.00 85.18 -26.90
CA LYS A 1145 -16.01 85.42 -25.83
C LYS A 1145 -14.60 84.97 -26.22
N ILE A 1146 -14.46 83.94 -27.05
CA ILE A 1146 -13.16 83.45 -27.51
C ILE A 1146 -12.62 84.36 -28.63
N VAL A 1147 -13.48 84.79 -29.55
CA VAL A 1147 -13.08 85.69 -30.66
C VAL A 1147 -12.72 87.10 -30.15
N ASN A 1148 -13.36 87.61 -29.09
CA ASN A 1148 -13.03 88.93 -28.51
C ASN A 1148 -11.89 88.92 -27.47
N TYR A 1149 -11.34 87.77 -27.08
CA TYR A 1149 -10.25 87.71 -26.08
C TYR A 1149 -8.85 87.49 -26.67
N GLN A 1150 -8.71 87.25 -27.98
CA GLN A 1150 -7.38 87.03 -28.61
C GLN A 1150 -7.04 87.93 -29.81
N ALA A 1151 -7.82 88.99 -30.06
CA ALA A 1151 -7.33 90.12 -30.82
C ALA A 1151 -6.52 91.04 -29.88
N GLU A 1152 -5.23 91.19 -30.19
CA GLU A 1152 -4.26 92.14 -29.62
C GLU A 1152 -3.58 91.80 -28.27
N LYS A 1153 -2.24 91.69 -28.33
CA LYS A 1153 -1.25 91.72 -27.23
C LYS A 1153 -1.00 90.43 -26.44
N ARG A 1154 -0.22 89.51 -27.03
CA ARG A 1154 1.04 89.01 -26.41
C ARG A 1154 1.84 88.00 -27.23
N PHE A 1155 1.27 87.37 -28.25
CA PHE A 1155 1.98 86.31 -28.98
C PHE A 1155 2.93 86.81 -30.10
N THR A 1156 2.70 88.00 -30.66
CA THR A 1156 3.54 88.52 -31.77
C THR A 1156 4.86 89.16 -31.31
N ARG A 1157 5.05 89.50 -30.03
CA ARG A 1157 6.27 90.21 -29.56
C ARG A 1157 7.41 89.31 -29.07
N ILE A 1158 7.15 88.02 -28.82
CA ILE A 1158 8.18 87.10 -28.31
C ILE A 1158 8.87 86.38 -29.49
N ILE A 1159 8.10 85.97 -30.50
CA ILE A 1159 8.63 85.23 -31.65
C ILE A 1159 9.42 86.12 -32.63
N GLU A 1160 9.05 87.40 -32.82
CA GLU A 1160 9.82 88.32 -33.68
C GLU A 1160 11.15 88.78 -33.07
N ARG A 1161 11.29 88.79 -31.74
CA ARG A 1161 12.54 89.16 -31.06
C ARG A 1161 13.53 88.00 -31.03
N ASP A 1162 13.06 86.79 -30.76
CA ASP A 1162 13.93 85.63 -30.66
C ASP A 1162 14.45 85.19 -32.04
N ILE A 1163 13.67 85.34 -33.12
CA ILE A 1163 14.13 85.06 -34.50
C ILE A 1163 15.15 86.12 -34.98
N TYR A 1164 15.02 87.38 -34.57
CA TYR A 1164 16.00 88.43 -34.91
C TYR A 1164 17.34 88.23 -34.15
N ASP A 1165 17.31 87.79 -32.88
CA ASP A 1165 18.52 87.53 -32.07
C ASP A 1165 19.25 86.23 -32.47
N ILE A 1166 18.52 85.23 -33.00
CA ILE A 1166 19.09 83.98 -33.55
C ILE A 1166 19.81 84.23 -34.88
N LEU A 1167 19.31 85.14 -35.72
CA LEU A 1167 19.93 85.46 -37.02
C LEU A 1167 21.22 86.30 -36.90
N VAL A 1168 21.47 86.99 -35.78
CA VAL A 1168 22.65 87.86 -35.60
C VAL A 1168 23.85 87.15 -34.93
N SER A 1169 23.65 86.04 -34.22
CA SER A 1169 24.70 85.43 -33.37
C SER A 1169 25.36 84.15 -33.90
N GLY A 1170 24.90 83.60 -35.04
CA GLY A 1170 25.69 82.66 -35.86
C GLY A 1170 26.15 81.35 -35.20
N ASN A 1171 25.45 80.82 -34.18
CA ASN A 1171 25.85 79.57 -33.53
C ASN A 1171 24.78 78.48 -33.63
N LEU A 1172 24.92 77.62 -34.65
CA LEU A 1172 24.00 76.56 -35.11
C LEU A 1172 23.87 75.33 -34.17
N LYS A 1173 24.38 75.36 -32.94
CA LYS A 1173 24.39 74.20 -32.02
C LYS A 1173 23.29 74.16 -30.96
N LYS A 1174 22.28 75.04 -31.04
CA LYS A 1174 21.15 75.10 -30.09
C LYS A 1174 19.76 74.97 -30.73
N ALA A 1175 19.69 74.45 -31.95
CA ALA A 1175 18.46 74.38 -32.74
C ALA A 1175 17.93 72.94 -32.98
N LYS A 1176 18.19 72.01 -32.06
CA LYS A 1176 17.41 70.76 -31.99
C LYS A 1176 16.58 70.80 -30.73
#